data_AF-A0A2G8LAG9-F1
#
_entry.id   AF-A0A2G8LAG9-F1
#
_cell.length_a   1.000
_cell.length_b   1.000
_cell.length_c   1.000
_cell.angle_alpha   90.00
_cell.angle_beta   90.00
_cell.angle_gamma   90.00
#
_symmetry.space_group_name_H-M   'P 1'
#
loop_
_entity.id
_entity.type
_entity.pdbx_description
1 polymer ?
#
loop_
_entity_poly.entity_id
_entity_poly.type
_entity_poly.pdbx_seq_one_letter_code
_entity_poly.pdbx_strand_id
1 'polypeptide(L)'
;MKFAIVLVLIGSILPPVFGLHLFVGTGPSTQDKIKNRARRDVDLVAPPVVTSYHITSSITARYVSTSAVATLVNEDDVSQEAAFTFQMTPGAFISDFIMIVDGVTYKAQIQERQMAEKAYDQAVSKGESAAQVSQDSDASARFKIDLNIQGDTTVVFNLTYQELLLRDKGLFTHKIYVAAGQVTDLRVDVNILEPQGLTVVDATWNPEEDGLIPEVTFDSSESTTANVVFNPSKQDQSHVSRTDGLSGLLIVSYDVEHNLDGGDLLISNGYFVHHISPEGLPPAPKKVIFVIDVSASMWGPKMTQTTAAMVSILDELRDIDSFNILLFSNDVEYWKESPVPASIENKLEAQEYVRCLRAKSATNIYDALVAATDQFNVTDDAYPAIVFLTDGRPNIGVTDPRDIVDSVNKAIGKRVALFCIGIGPDVDDALLEALATENQGLYRKVFIDSSAAVQMCGFFGEVATPLLYHVSIRYKEGAVDKQSLTDDEFLSYFDGKELVVAGKVSDEFDGDSLDVVVTGKGRQDDVELDVSKKLNELVSPGIDEGFAERMWAFLTIKECLKRARRHSLPQEEQPGSQELNAKALELSLKYSFVTSMASLLILRPPEIIPTESIPLATSSLPLIRPQPLTPEAPEEQQSKEDASQVKPGSPSSRVGADPHFIIDVPHTNLTICFDIQANDGTTLSLISDPVRDIYVSAKVKPVEKSDPHARPLDSPPPSLLGSLGVQLGYYKVLVTTENVVVDSEIVMQWGTARSVIIGSYNITIHDARNLTIKIDDDIQMHVTLHNHWRNHPDHIDFFVQTEGGFSRKVHGLLGQFQYKPIHMLNPLVGHSANGHIKGILNVDGHKKNVFKMKEAIDQTYDCWWSLPETYIDGETEQYFLADYFSRFNTISV
;
A
#
# COMPACT_ATOMS: atom_id res chain seq x y z
N MET A 1 -18.71 -46.60 -44.63
CA MET A 1 -18.42 -47.51 -43.50
C MET A 1 -18.03 -46.63 -42.31
N LYS A 2 -18.86 -46.58 -41.25
CA LYS A 2 -18.59 -47.08 -39.87
C LYS A 2 -17.36 -46.42 -39.19
N PHE A 3 -17.31 -45.95 -37.93
CA PHE A 3 -18.25 -45.61 -36.83
C PHE A 3 -17.36 -45.12 -35.62
N ALA A 4 -17.76 -44.31 -34.62
CA ALA A 4 -18.95 -43.50 -34.35
C ALA A 4 -18.67 -42.42 -33.26
N ILE A 5 -19.55 -41.40 -33.19
CA ILE A 5 -20.03 -40.60 -32.04
C ILE A 5 -19.44 -40.89 -30.64
N VAL A 6 -19.01 -39.85 -29.91
CA VAL A 6 -19.05 -39.77 -28.42
C VAL A 6 -19.53 -38.37 -27.99
N LEU A 7 -20.28 -38.31 -26.88
CA LEU A 7 -20.95 -37.11 -26.34
C LEU A 7 -20.00 -36.13 -25.63
N VAL A 8 -20.44 -34.86 -25.61
CA VAL A 8 -20.02 -33.83 -24.65
C VAL A 8 -21.01 -33.80 -23.47
N LEU A 9 -20.53 -33.78 -22.22
CA LEU A 9 -21.03 -32.89 -21.14
C LEU A 9 -20.38 -33.14 -19.76
N ILE A 10 -20.13 -32.03 -19.05
CA ILE A 10 -19.92 -31.84 -17.60
C ILE A 10 -18.56 -32.29 -17.04
N GLY A 11 -17.78 -31.28 -16.62
CA GLY A 11 -16.57 -31.40 -15.81
C GLY A 11 -16.16 -30.00 -15.33
N SER A 12 -16.70 -29.57 -14.19
CA SER A 12 -16.38 -28.27 -13.57
C SER A 12 -14.91 -28.24 -13.16
N ILE A 13 -14.19 -27.15 -13.47
CA ILE A 13 -12.83 -26.92 -13.01
C ILE A 13 -12.78 -25.53 -12.36
N LEU A 14 -12.51 -25.50 -11.06
CA LEU A 14 -12.17 -24.29 -10.31
C LEU A 14 -10.78 -23.79 -10.75
N PRO A 15 -10.46 -22.49 -10.59
CA PRO A 15 -9.09 -22.01 -10.74
C PRO A 15 -8.15 -22.72 -9.73
N PRO A 16 -6.87 -22.94 -10.08
CA PRO A 16 -5.92 -23.57 -9.18
C PRO A 16 -5.50 -22.63 -8.04
N VAL A 17 -5.57 -23.12 -6.81
CA VAL A 17 -4.84 -22.54 -5.67
C VAL A 17 -3.36 -22.82 -5.90
N PHE A 18 -2.55 -21.77 -6.05
CA PHE A 18 -1.11 -21.90 -6.28
C PHE A 18 -0.34 -22.12 -4.98
N GLY A 19 -0.33 -23.37 -4.51
CA GLY A 19 0.67 -23.83 -3.54
C GLY A 19 2.04 -23.99 -4.23
N LEU A 20 3.08 -23.44 -3.62
CA LEU A 20 4.46 -23.63 -4.09
C LEU A 20 4.87 -25.10 -3.84
N HIS A 21 5.37 -25.79 -4.86
CA HIS A 21 5.90 -27.15 -4.73
C HIS A 21 7.34 -27.22 -5.20
N LEU A 22 8.23 -27.69 -4.33
CA LEU A 22 9.55 -28.16 -4.75
C LEU A 22 9.39 -29.37 -5.68
N PHE A 23 10.04 -29.32 -6.85
CA PHE A 23 10.19 -30.47 -7.73
C PHE A 23 11.66 -30.90 -7.80
N VAL A 24 11.98 -32.06 -7.21
CA VAL A 24 13.22 -32.80 -7.49
C VAL A 24 12.88 -33.84 -8.56
N GLY A 25 13.44 -33.69 -9.76
CA GLY A 25 13.11 -34.54 -10.90
C GLY A 25 13.98 -35.80 -11.02
N THR A 26 13.36 -36.95 -11.28
CA THR A 26 14.06 -38.15 -11.80
C THR A 26 13.19 -38.94 -12.78
N GLY A 27 13.82 -39.66 -13.71
CA GLY A 27 13.21 -40.66 -14.57
C GLY A 27 14.26 -41.36 -15.46
N PRO A 28 13.90 -42.40 -16.25
CA PRO A 28 12.60 -43.06 -16.37
C PRO A 28 12.61 -44.55 -15.91
N SER A 29 11.45 -45.18 -16.04
CA SER A 29 11.07 -46.49 -15.47
C SER A 29 11.80 -47.74 -16.00
N THR A 30 11.89 -48.78 -15.15
CA THR A 30 11.64 -50.17 -15.59
C THR A 30 11.05 -51.01 -14.46
N GLN A 31 9.89 -51.63 -14.68
CA GLN A 31 9.29 -52.59 -13.74
C GLN A 31 9.90 -53.98 -13.92
N ASP A 32 10.37 -54.64 -12.85
CA ASP A 32 9.88 -55.98 -12.49
C ASP A 32 10.29 -56.46 -11.07
N LYS A 33 9.45 -57.34 -10.50
CA LYS A 33 9.73 -58.31 -9.40
C LYS A 33 10.08 -57.84 -7.98
N ILE A 34 9.03 -57.78 -7.16
CA ILE A 34 9.05 -57.89 -5.69
C ILE A 34 9.50 -59.29 -5.24
N LYS A 35 10.46 -59.39 -4.30
CA LYS A 35 10.40 -60.29 -3.12
C LYS A 35 11.55 -60.08 -2.11
N ASN A 36 11.15 -59.75 -0.87
CA ASN A 36 11.86 -59.93 0.41
C ASN A 36 13.39 -59.66 0.44
N ARG A 37 13.74 -58.43 0.81
CA ARG A 37 14.90 -58.17 1.68
C ARG A 37 14.54 -57.10 2.71
N ALA A 38 15.25 -57.13 3.84
CA ALA A 38 14.89 -56.44 5.08
C ALA A 38 14.53 -54.95 4.91
N ARG A 39 13.63 -54.45 5.77
CA ARG A 39 13.56 -53.02 6.09
C ARG A 39 14.95 -52.58 6.51
N ARG A 40 15.59 -51.75 5.69
CA ARG A 40 16.40 -50.65 6.21
C ARG A 40 15.41 -49.52 6.42
N ASP A 41 15.43 -48.90 7.58
CA ASP A 41 15.01 -47.52 7.65
C ASP A 41 15.93 -46.77 6.67
N VAL A 42 15.30 -46.08 5.72
CA VAL A 42 16.00 -45.06 4.94
C VAL A 42 15.88 -43.84 5.83
N ASP A 43 16.99 -43.46 6.47
CA ASP A 43 17.05 -42.21 7.22
C ASP A 43 16.62 -41.10 6.25
N LEU A 44 15.48 -40.48 6.54
CA LEU A 44 14.93 -39.38 5.77
C LEU A 44 15.75 -38.15 6.13
N VAL A 45 16.83 -37.94 5.37
CA VAL A 45 17.70 -36.78 5.46
C VAL A 45 16.84 -35.52 5.52
N ALA A 46 16.98 -34.76 6.60
CA ALA A 46 16.15 -33.58 6.84
C ALA A 46 16.69 -32.41 6.00
N PRO A 47 15.88 -31.77 5.13
CA PRO A 47 16.38 -30.69 4.27
C PRO A 47 16.87 -29.50 5.12
N PRO A 48 17.86 -28.71 4.67
CA PRO A 48 18.30 -27.53 5.39
C PRO A 48 17.15 -26.54 5.62
N VAL A 49 17.03 -26.00 6.83
CA VAL A 49 15.91 -25.15 7.27
C VAL A 49 16.34 -23.74 7.61
N VAL A 50 15.50 -22.76 7.26
CA VAL A 50 15.67 -21.37 7.67
C VAL A 50 15.24 -21.23 9.12
N THR A 51 16.11 -20.71 9.98
CA THR A 51 15.86 -20.59 11.44
C THR A 51 15.57 -19.15 11.87
N SER A 52 16.20 -18.17 11.21
CA SER A 52 15.89 -16.75 11.36
C SER A 52 15.80 -16.03 10.01
N TYR A 53 14.93 -15.03 9.93
CA TYR A 53 14.81 -14.15 8.78
C TYR A 53 14.54 -12.72 9.25
N HIS A 54 15.52 -11.83 9.09
CA HIS A 54 15.47 -10.44 9.52
C HIS A 54 15.57 -9.52 8.32
N ILE A 55 14.66 -8.55 8.20
CA ILE A 55 14.74 -7.50 7.19
C ILE A 55 14.79 -6.15 7.90
N THR A 56 15.75 -5.30 7.55
CA THR A 56 15.83 -3.92 8.04
C THR A 56 15.88 -2.98 6.85
N SER A 57 14.87 -2.13 6.72
CA SER A 57 14.81 -1.04 5.75
C SER A 57 15.09 0.30 6.45
N SER A 58 15.92 1.13 5.83
CA SER A 58 16.09 2.54 6.18
C SER A 58 15.67 3.38 4.98
N ILE A 59 14.64 4.20 5.16
CA ILE A 59 14.13 5.16 4.19
C ILE A 59 14.60 6.54 4.62
N THR A 60 15.26 7.28 3.74
CA THR A 60 15.75 8.63 4.02
C THR A 60 15.62 9.49 2.77
N ALA A 61 14.81 10.55 2.84
CA ALA A 61 14.49 11.39 1.68
C ALA A 61 14.06 10.55 0.44
N ARG A 62 13.04 9.69 0.61
CA ARG A 62 12.54 8.69 -0.35
C ARG A 62 13.53 7.59 -0.78
N TYR A 63 14.82 7.72 -0.46
CA TYR A 63 15.84 6.75 -0.82
C TYR A 63 15.87 5.61 0.21
N VAL A 64 15.74 4.37 -0.26
CA VAL A 64 15.62 3.19 0.60
C VAL A 64 16.89 2.37 0.52
N SER A 65 17.38 1.91 1.67
CA SER A 65 18.37 0.84 1.78
C SER A 65 17.82 -0.29 2.64
N THR A 66 17.60 -1.45 2.02
CA THR A 66 17.05 -2.64 2.67
C THR A 66 18.12 -3.72 2.78
N SER A 67 18.34 -4.21 4.00
CA SER A 67 19.16 -5.38 4.30
C SER A 67 18.26 -6.55 4.65
N ALA A 68 18.47 -7.71 4.03
CA ALA A 68 17.76 -8.95 4.32
C ALA A 68 18.75 -10.04 4.73
N VAL A 69 18.61 -10.53 5.96
CA VAL A 69 19.50 -11.49 6.62
C VAL A 69 18.75 -12.79 6.88
N ALA A 70 19.29 -13.90 6.39
CA ALA A 70 18.69 -15.23 6.53
C ALA A 70 19.69 -16.22 7.13
N THR A 71 19.30 -16.95 8.17
CA THR A 71 20.10 -18.05 8.74
C THR A 71 19.54 -19.38 8.28
N LEU A 72 20.36 -20.17 7.58
CA LEU A 72 20.05 -21.49 7.06
C LEU A 72 20.92 -22.53 7.77
N VAL A 73 20.31 -23.57 8.32
CA VAL A 73 20.99 -24.63 9.09
C VAL A 73 20.78 -25.98 8.43
N ASN A 74 21.86 -26.72 8.21
CA ASN A 74 21.80 -28.15 7.92
C ASN A 74 22.09 -28.93 9.21
N GLU A 75 21.04 -29.42 9.88
CA GLU A 75 21.14 -30.23 11.11
C GLU A 75 21.43 -31.72 10.84
N ASP A 76 21.54 -32.11 9.57
CA ASP A 76 21.85 -33.48 9.16
C ASP A 76 23.38 -33.70 9.07
N ASP A 77 23.86 -34.95 9.18
CA ASP A 77 25.30 -35.25 9.09
C ASP A 77 25.79 -35.36 7.63
N VAL A 78 24.87 -35.38 6.66
CA VAL A 78 25.15 -35.44 5.23
C VAL A 78 25.17 -34.03 4.61
N SER A 79 26.06 -33.83 3.62
CA SER A 79 26.05 -32.61 2.80
C SER A 79 24.83 -32.57 1.86
N GLN A 80 24.21 -31.40 1.75
CA GLN A 80 22.97 -31.21 0.98
C GLN A 80 23.04 -29.96 0.09
N GLU A 81 22.48 -30.08 -1.11
CA GLU A 81 22.27 -28.95 -2.00
C GLU A 81 21.03 -28.17 -1.55
N ALA A 82 21.19 -26.86 -1.37
CA ALA A 82 20.14 -25.95 -0.98
C ALA A 82 20.09 -24.75 -1.93
N ALA A 83 18.89 -24.27 -2.20
CA ALA A 83 18.67 -23.05 -2.96
C ALA A 83 17.95 -22.02 -2.07
N PHE A 84 18.52 -20.81 -1.96
CA PHE A 84 17.87 -19.70 -1.27
C PHE A 84 17.46 -18.63 -2.28
N THR A 85 16.27 -18.04 -2.11
CA THR A 85 15.78 -16.96 -2.98
C THR A 85 15.31 -15.78 -2.15
N PHE A 86 15.93 -14.62 -2.35
CA PHE A 86 15.40 -13.34 -1.91
C PHE A 86 14.53 -12.75 -3.02
N GLN A 87 13.43 -12.11 -2.65
CA GLN A 87 12.57 -11.34 -3.55
C GLN A 87 12.63 -9.86 -3.17
N MET A 88 12.75 -9.02 -4.17
CA MET A 88 12.99 -7.58 -4.07
C MET A 88 11.89 -6.81 -4.84
N THR A 89 11.92 -5.50 -4.71
CA THR A 89 11.17 -4.55 -5.53
C THR A 89 11.72 -4.48 -6.96
N PRO A 90 10.88 -4.54 -8.01
CA PRO A 90 11.30 -4.25 -9.37
C PRO A 90 11.90 -2.86 -9.48
N GLY A 91 13.04 -2.74 -10.13
CA GLY A 91 13.79 -1.48 -10.21
C GLY A 91 14.78 -1.22 -9.07
N ALA A 92 14.81 -2.00 -7.99
CA ALA A 92 15.90 -1.93 -7.02
C ALA A 92 17.24 -2.40 -7.63
N PHE A 93 18.36 -1.90 -7.10
CA PHE A 93 19.71 -2.39 -7.37
C PHE A 93 20.29 -3.07 -6.12
N ILE A 94 20.90 -4.24 -6.29
CA ILE A 94 21.68 -4.87 -5.22
C ILE A 94 22.96 -4.05 -5.02
N SER A 95 23.32 -3.79 -3.76
CA SER A 95 24.44 -2.94 -3.38
C SER A 95 25.55 -3.65 -2.61
N ASP A 96 25.22 -4.70 -1.85
CA ASP A 96 26.19 -5.57 -1.20
C ASP A 96 25.62 -6.98 -1.05
N PHE A 97 26.49 -7.98 -1.01
CA PHE A 97 26.11 -9.34 -0.64
C PHE A 97 27.24 -10.03 0.12
N ILE A 98 26.89 -10.60 1.27
CA ILE A 98 27.80 -11.30 2.16
C ILE A 98 27.18 -12.65 2.52
N MET A 99 27.97 -13.71 2.40
CA MET A 99 27.64 -15.04 2.90
C MET A 99 28.65 -15.44 3.98
N ILE A 100 28.21 -15.97 5.10
CA ILE A 100 29.06 -16.48 6.17
C ILE A 100 28.80 -17.98 6.28
N VAL A 101 29.85 -18.80 6.14
CA VAL A 101 29.80 -20.27 6.30
C VAL A 101 30.80 -20.65 7.37
N ASP A 102 30.35 -21.25 8.46
CA ASP A 102 31.18 -21.64 9.63
C ASP A 102 32.11 -20.52 10.14
N GLY A 103 31.60 -19.28 10.14
CA GLY A 103 32.34 -18.08 10.55
C GLY A 103 33.32 -17.52 9.51
N VAL A 104 33.46 -18.16 8.34
CA VAL A 104 34.24 -17.62 7.21
C VAL A 104 33.36 -16.69 6.37
N THR A 105 33.75 -15.42 6.27
CA THR A 105 33.02 -14.40 5.50
C THR A 105 33.44 -14.42 4.02
N TYR A 106 32.47 -14.66 3.14
CA TYR A 106 32.56 -14.55 1.70
C TYR A 106 31.86 -13.25 1.28
N LYS A 107 32.62 -12.19 1.05
CA LYS A 107 32.10 -10.93 0.50
C LYS A 107 32.11 -10.99 -1.03
N ALA A 108 30.98 -10.70 -1.64
CA ALA A 108 30.85 -10.60 -3.09
C ALA A 108 31.60 -9.37 -3.62
N GLN A 109 32.11 -9.47 -4.85
CA GLN A 109 32.76 -8.37 -5.57
C GLN A 109 31.95 -8.04 -6.82
N ILE A 110 31.66 -6.76 -7.05
CA ILE A 110 31.01 -6.32 -8.29
C ILE A 110 32.07 -6.18 -9.38
N GLN A 111 31.81 -6.79 -10.52
CA GLN A 111 32.65 -6.73 -11.72
C GLN A 111 31.77 -6.49 -12.95
N GLU A 112 32.38 -6.13 -14.08
CA GLU A 112 31.70 -6.13 -15.37
C GLU A 112 31.10 -7.52 -15.64
N ARG A 113 29.85 -7.58 -16.13
CA ARG A 113 29.09 -8.83 -16.30
C ARG A 113 29.88 -9.92 -17.05
N GLN A 114 30.54 -9.57 -18.16
CA GLN A 114 31.33 -10.52 -18.96
C GLN A 114 32.62 -10.99 -18.27
N MET A 115 33.17 -10.21 -17.34
CA MET A 115 34.34 -10.62 -16.55
C MET A 115 33.93 -11.55 -15.41
N ALA A 116 32.81 -11.23 -14.73
CA ALA A 116 32.24 -12.08 -13.69
C ALA A 116 31.90 -13.48 -14.22
N GLU A 117 31.26 -13.56 -15.40
CA GLU A 117 30.91 -14.82 -16.07
C GLU A 117 32.14 -15.68 -16.38
N LYS A 118 33.18 -15.10 -17.01
CA LYS A 118 34.44 -15.81 -17.31
C LYS A 118 35.16 -16.28 -16.05
N ALA A 119 35.14 -15.49 -14.98
CA ALA A 119 35.78 -15.84 -13.71
C ALA A 119 35.01 -16.94 -12.96
N TYR A 120 33.67 -16.91 -13.01
CA TYR A 120 32.81 -17.97 -12.51
C TYR A 120 33.05 -19.29 -13.24
N ASP A 121 32.98 -19.31 -14.58
CA ASP A 121 33.27 -20.48 -15.42
C ASP A 121 34.65 -21.07 -15.09
N GLN A 122 35.65 -20.20 -14.93
CA GLN A 122 37.00 -20.63 -14.59
C GLN A 122 37.07 -21.26 -13.19
N ALA A 123 36.39 -20.72 -12.18
CA ALA A 123 36.36 -21.30 -10.83
C ALA A 123 35.62 -22.66 -10.82
N VAL A 124 34.45 -22.73 -11.45
CA VAL A 124 33.68 -23.98 -11.60
C VAL A 124 34.51 -25.05 -12.33
N SER A 125 35.25 -24.69 -13.38
CA SER A 125 36.13 -25.62 -14.12
C SER A 125 37.27 -26.22 -13.29
N LYS A 126 37.64 -25.59 -12.17
CA LYS A 126 38.64 -26.08 -11.21
C LYS A 126 38.03 -26.86 -10.03
N GLY A 127 36.71 -26.91 -9.92
CA GLY A 127 36.01 -27.44 -8.75
C GLY A 127 36.06 -26.51 -7.53
N GLU A 128 36.30 -25.21 -7.73
CA GLU A 128 36.26 -24.21 -6.68
C GLU A 128 34.80 -23.78 -6.40
N SER A 129 34.46 -23.50 -5.14
CA SER A 129 33.16 -22.91 -4.80
C SER A 129 33.11 -21.46 -5.29
N ALA A 130 32.18 -21.19 -6.22
CA ALA A 130 31.91 -19.86 -6.75
C ALA A 130 30.40 -19.67 -6.92
N ALA A 131 29.95 -18.42 -6.83
CA ALA A 131 28.59 -18.02 -7.18
C ALA A 131 28.64 -16.75 -8.03
N GLN A 132 27.89 -16.74 -9.13
CA GLN A 132 27.65 -15.56 -9.95
C GLN A 132 26.22 -15.08 -9.70
N VAL A 133 26.06 -13.77 -9.55
CA VAL A 133 24.74 -13.13 -9.47
C VAL A 133 24.64 -12.15 -10.61
N SER A 134 23.62 -12.31 -11.44
CA SER A 134 23.27 -11.33 -12.46
C SER A 134 21.79 -11.03 -12.39
N GLN A 135 21.43 -9.76 -12.51
CA GLN A 135 20.04 -9.34 -12.69
C GLN A 135 19.71 -9.51 -14.18
N ASP A 136 18.86 -10.48 -14.52
CA ASP A 136 18.49 -10.75 -15.92
C ASP A 136 17.65 -9.61 -16.54
N SER A 137 16.87 -8.92 -15.72
CA SER A 137 16.15 -7.68 -16.10
C SER A 137 15.73 -6.90 -14.85
N ASP A 138 15.39 -5.60 -15.00
CA ASP A 138 14.75 -4.81 -13.92
C ASP A 138 13.45 -5.48 -13.40
N ALA A 139 12.79 -6.31 -14.22
CA ALA A 139 11.48 -6.88 -13.98
C ALA A 139 11.47 -8.19 -13.17
N SER A 140 12.58 -8.96 -13.14
CA SER A 140 12.56 -10.26 -12.47
C SER A 140 12.59 -10.16 -10.94
N ALA A 141 13.21 -9.09 -10.41
CA ALA A 141 13.25 -8.71 -8.99
C ALA A 141 13.51 -9.85 -7.99
N ARG A 142 14.26 -10.87 -8.42
CA ARG A 142 14.53 -12.10 -7.67
C ARG A 142 16.01 -12.41 -7.73
N PHE A 143 16.55 -12.75 -6.57
CA PHE A 143 17.94 -13.09 -6.36
C PHE A 143 17.99 -14.51 -5.82
N LYS A 144 18.61 -15.44 -6.57
CA LYS A 144 18.70 -16.86 -6.22
C LYS A 144 20.16 -17.27 -6.05
N ILE A 145 20.44 -18.07 -5.02
CA ILE A 145 21.73 -18.71 -4.78
C ILE A 145 21.48 -20.22 -4.72
N ASP A 146 22.33 -20.99 -5.40
CA ASP A 146 22.44 -22.44 -5.24
C ASP A 146 23.77 -22.76 -4.56
N LEU A 147 23.75 -23.59 -3.51
CA LEU A 147 24.93 -23.94 -2.72
C LEU A 147 24.86 -25.36 -2.17
N ASN A 148 26.00 -26.02 -2.05
CA ASN A 148 26.14 -27.31 -1.35
C ASN A 148 26.65 -27.08 0.07
N ILE A 149 25.79 -27.31 1.06
CA ILE A 149 26.03 -27.10 2.48
C ILE A 149 26.54 -28.41 3.08
N GLN A 150 27.58 -28.38 3.93
CA GLN A 150 28.06 -29.60 4.60
C GLN A 150 27.10 -30.00 5.74
N GLY A 151 27.29 -31.19 6.31
CA GLY A 151 26.55 -31.59 7.51
C GLY A 151 26.91 -30.71 8.70
N ASP A 152 26.03 -30.60 9.70
CA ASP A 152 26.21 -29.80 10.93
C ASP A 152 26.62 -28.32 10.68
N THR A 153 26.27 -27.75 9.52
CA THR A 153 26.78 -26.45 9.03
C THR A 153 25.71 -25.36 9.14
N THR A 154 26.13 -24.15 9.56
CA THR A 154 25.28 -22.95 9.56
C THR A 154 25.77 -21.95 8.51
N VAL A 155 24.84 -21.46 7.68
CA VAL A 155 25.07 -20.43 6.67
C VAL A 155 24.23 -19.19 6.99
N VAL A 156 24.85 -18.02 7.02
CA VAL A 156 24.14 -16.73 7.11
C VAL A 156 24.29 -16.00 5.78
N PHE A 157 23.18 -15.65 5.17
CA PHE A 157 23.13 -14.77 4.00
C PHE A 157 22.76 -13.35 4.44
N ASN A 158 23.39 -12.34 3.86
CA ASN A 158 23.06 -10.93 4.05
C ASN A 158 23.08 -10.25 2.68
N LEU A 159 21.91 -9.84 2.21
CA LEU A 159 21.69 -9.13 0.95
C LEU A 159 21.27 -7.69 1.23
N THR A 160 22.03 -6.72 0.73
CA THR A 160 21.66 -5.31 0.78
C THR A 160 21.25 -4.81 -0.60
N TYR A 161 20.07 -4.21 -0.72
CA TYR A 161 19.58 -3.59 -1.96
C TYR A 161 18.97 -2.22 -1.69
N GLN A 162 18.92 -1.40 -2.75
CA GLN A 162 18.54 0.00 -2.67
C GLN A 162 17.61 0.40 -3.81
N GLU A 163 16.69 1.30 -3.52
CA GLU A 163 15.71 1.85 -4.45
C GLU A 163 15.38 3.30 -4.12
N LEU A 164 14.69 3.97 -5.04
CA LEU A 164 14.08 5.27 -4.82
C LEU A 164 12.56 5.11 -4.90
N LEU A 165 11.85 5.49 -3.84
CA LEU A 165 10.39 5.52 -3.88
C LEU A 165 9.92 6.68 -4.77
N LEU A 166 8.93 6.39 -5.61
CA LEU A 166 8.26 7.39 -6.43
C LEU A 166 6.84 7.57 -5.90
N ARG A 167 6.41 8.83 -5.74
CA ARG A 167 5.05 9.15 -5.30
C ARG A 167 4.04 8.74 -6.37
N ASP A 168 3.03 7.96 -5.99
CA ASP A 168 1.90 7.57 -6.82
C ASP A 168 0.60 7.73 -6.03
N LYS A 169 -0.40 8.39 -6.63
CA LYS A 169 -1.72 8.63 -6.02
C LYS A 169 -1.62 9.26 -4.62
N GLY A 170 -0.64 10.15 -4.44
CA GLY A 170 -0.41 10.87 -3.18
C GLY A 170 0.37 10.10 -2.12
N LEU A 171 0.94 8.92 -2.43
CA LEU A 171 1.69 8.12 -1.46
C LEU A 171 3.03 7.63 -2.04
N PHE A 172 4.06 7.58 -1.21
CA PHE A 172 5.23 6.71 -1.40
C PHE A 172 4.91 5.32 -0.87
N THR A 173 5.24 4.26 -1.60
CA THR A 173 4.93 2.87 -1.20
C THR A 173 6.16 1.98 -1.23
N HIS A 174 6.67 1.62 -0.05
CA HIS A 174 7.70 0.59 0.10
C HIS A 174 7.06 -0.81 0.17
N LYS A 175 7.64 -1.78 -0.56
CA LYS A 175 7.09 -3.13 -0.74
C LYS A 175 8.11 -4.19 -0.36
N ILE A 176 7.92 -4.82 0.80
CA ILE A 176 8.86 -5.80 1.34
C ILE A 176 8.27 -7.21 1.19
N TYR A 177 8.86 -7.99 0.29
CA TYR A 177 8.50 -9.39 0.11
C TYR A 177 9.12 -10.26 1.21
N VAL A 178 8.27 -10.85 2.04
CA VAL A 178 8.69 -11.76 3.12
C VAL A 178 8.39 -13.19 2.66
N ALA A 179 9.43 -13.99 2.45
CA ALA A 179 9.32 -15.39 2.05
C ALA A 179 10.15 -16.28 2.99
N ALA A 180 9.91 -16.13 4.29
CA ALA A 180 10.72 -16.77 5.34
C ALA A 180 10.47 -18.27 5.48
N GLY A 181 9.27 -18.74 5.10
CA GLY A 181 8.76 -20.03 5.54
C GLY A 181 8.27 -19.94 6.99
N GLN A 182 8.29 -21.06 7.73
CA GLN A 182 8.07 -21.04 9.18
C GLN A 182 9.41 -20.98 9.91
N VAL A 183 9.71 -19.84 10.54
CA VAL A 183 10.99 -19.60 11.23
C VAL A 183 10.78 -19.38 12.73
N THR A 184 11.82 -19.59 13.53
CA THR A 184 11.76 -19.31 14.98
C THR A 184 11.87 -17.83 15.33
N ASP A 185 12.47 -17.04 14.43
CA ASP A 185 12.77 -15.63 14.62
C ASP A 185 12.53 -14.88 13.29
N LEU A 186 11.41 -14.15 13.21
CA LEU A 186 11.00 -13.37 12.03
C LEU A 186 10.79 -11.92 12.47
N ARG A 187 11.56 -11.00 11.90
CA ARG A 187 11.44 -9.57 12.20
C ARG A 187 11.66 -8.73 10.95
N VAL A 188 10.78 -7.77 10.72
CA VAL A 188 10.96 -6.72 9.72
C VAL A 188 10.88 -5.37 10.42
N ASP A 189 11.92 -4.56 10.30
CA ASP A 189 11.99 -3.18 10.78
C ASP A 189 12.06 -2.24 9.59
N VAL A 190 11.22 -1.20 9.55
CA VAL A 190 11.29 -0.12 8.57
C VAL A 190 11.43 1.20 9.31
N ASN A 191 12.56 1.87 9.14
CA ASN A 191 12.84 3.17 9.73
C ASN A 191 12.68 4.24 8.65
N ILE A 192 11.89 5.27 8.90
CA ILE A 192 11.61 6.37 7.97
C ILE A 192 12.17 7.65 8.57
N LEU A 193 12.88 8.44 7.75
CA LEU A 193 13.39 9.76 8.07
C LEU A 193 13.19 10.71 6.88
N GLU A 194 12.21 11.60 6.98
CA GLU A 194 11.87 12.57 5.93
C GLU A 194 12.08 14.00 6.46
N PRO A 195 13.06 14.77 5.94
CA PRO A 195 13.38 16.13 6.41
C PRO A 195 12.24 17.14 6.41
N GLN A 196 11.23 16.92 5.57
CA GLN A 196 10.05 17.78 5.42
C GLN A 196 9.03 17.57 6.55
N GLY A 197 9.05 16.43 7.23
CA GLY A 197 7.93 15.96 8.05
C GLY A 197 7.08 14.94 7.30
N LEU A 198 6.46 14.03 8.05
CA LEU A 198 5.56 12.97 7.59
C LEU A 198 4.11 13.37 7.89
N THR A 199 3.24 13.31 6.89
CA THR A 199 1.81 13.64 7.03
C THR A 199 0.96 12.41 7.38
N VAL A 200 1.30 11.27 6.77
CA VAL A 200 0.62 9.98 6.98
C VAL A 200 1.63 8.83 6.95
N VAL A 201 1.41 7.80 7.77
CA VAL A 201 2.11 6.51 7.70
C VAL A 201 1.09 5.37 7.88
N ASP A 202 1.07 4.43 6.94
CA ASP A 202 0.19 3.27 6.88
C ASP A 202 1.03 1.99 6.70
N ALA A 203 0.69 0.94 7.43
CA ALA A 203 1.32 -0.37 7.25
C ALA A 203 0.27 -1.48 7.18
N THR A 204 0.41 -2.33 6.15
CA THR A 204 -0.49 -3.47 5.91
C THR A 204 0.32 -4.72 5.55
N TRP A 205 -0.02 -5.85 6.18
CA TRP A 205 0.46 -7.18 5.80
C TRP A 205 -0.65 -7.92 5.03
N ASN A 206 -0.30 -8.59 3.92
CA ASN A 206 -1.19 -9.45 3.11
C ASN A 206 -2.67 -9.01 3.15
N PRO A 207 -3.03 -7.87 2.51
CA PRO A 207 -4.31 -7.17 2.72
C PRO A 207 -5.58 -8.00 2.49
N GLU A 208 -5.48 -9.17 1.88
CA GLU A 208 -6.61 -10.03 1.50
C GLU A 208 -6.81 -11.28 2.39
N GLU A 209 -5.83 -11.69 3.23
CA GLU A 209 -5.83 -13.08 3.77
C GLU A 209 -5.56 -13.26 5.30
N ASP A 210 -4.66 -12.51 5.96
CA ASP A 210 -3.97 -13.06 7.16
C ASP A 210 -4.30 -12.45 8.54
N GLY A 211 -4.91 -11.26 8.61
CA GLY A 211 -5.29 -10.61 9.87
C GLY A 211 -4.17 -10.14 10.81
N LEU A 212 -2.89 -10.38 10.48
CA LEU A 212 -1.74 -9.85 11.21
C LEU A 212 -1.55 -8.34 10.96
N ILE A 213 -1.18 -7.59 11.99
CA ILE A 213 -0.98 -6.13 11.92
C ILE A 213 0.49 -5.80 12.18
N PRO A 214 1.18 -5.09 11.29
CA PRO A 214 2.45 -4.43 11.59
C PRO A 214 2.24 -3.34 12.64
N GLU A 215 3.11 -3.26 13.65
CA GLU A 215 3.11 -2.19 14.63
C GLU A 215 3.71 -0.93 14.00
N VAL A 216 2.96 0.17 13.95
CA VAL A 216 3.45 1.48 13.50
C VAL A 216 3.68 2.38 14.71
N THR A 217 4.86 2.97 14.79
CA THR A 217 5.23 3.98 15.79
C THR A 217 5.69 5.25 15.08
N PHE A 218 5.33 6.40 15.65
CA PHE A 218 5.59 7.72 15.06
C PHE A 218 6.20 8.61 16.13
N ASP A 219 7.31 9.29 15.83
CA ASP A 219 7.89 10.24 16.78
C ASP A 219 7.17 11.59 16.68
N SER A 220 6.22 11.78 17.59
CA SER A 220 5.42 13.00 17.68
C SER A 220 6.20 14.24 18.15
N SER A 221 7.49 14.11 18.50
CA SER A 221 8.32 15.24 18.94
C SER A 221 8.93 16.04 17.77
N GLU A 222 9.18 15.39 16.63
CA GLU A 222 9.77 16.04 15.44
C GLU A 222 9.01 15.79 14.13
N SER A 223 8.01 14.89 14.10
CA SER A 223 7.21 14.47 12.92
C SER A 223 7.97 14.02 11.66
N THR A 224 9.30 14.04 11.67
CA THR A 224 10.17 13.60 10.56
C THR A 224 10.46 12.11 10.55
N THR A 225 10.18 11.38 11.66
CA THR A 225 10.53 9.96 11.79
C THR A 225 9.37 9.06 12.19
N ALA A 226 9.37 7.86 11.59
CA ALA A 226 8.46 6.77 11.93
C ALA A 226 9.19 5.43 11.87
N ASN A 227 8.71 4.46 12.64
CA ASN A 227 9.24 3.10 12.65
C ASN A 227 8.09 2.09 12.58
N VAL A 228 8.16 1.17 11.62
CA VAL A 228 7.24 0.04 11.48
C VAL A 228 7.96 -1.24 11.88
N VAL A 229 7.37 -2.01 12.80
CA VAL A 229 7.87 -3.32 13.23
C VAL A 229 6.84 -4.40 12.88
N PHE A 230 7.27 -5.42 12.14
CA PHE A 230 6.49 -6.63 11.91
C PHE A 230 7.28 -7.83 12.47
N ASN A 231 6.85 -8.33 13.62
CA ASN A 231 7.56 -9.34 14.42
C ASN A 231 6.64 -10.50 14.84
N PRO A 232 6.02 -11.23 13.90
CA PRO A 232 5.06 -12.30 14.20
C PRO A 232 5.75 -13.52 14.81
N SER A 233 5.26 -13.99 15.95
CA SER A 233 5.80 -15.17 16.62
C SER A 233 5.58 -16.43 15.79
N LYS A 234 6.34 -17.50 16.08
CA LYS A 234 6.12 -18.81 15.45
C LYS A 234 4.68 -19.34 15.64
N GLN A 235 3.99 -18.93 16.71
CA GLN A 235 2.58 -19.27 16.91
C GLN A 235 1.68 -18.52 15.92
N ASP A 236 1.89 -17.22 15.73
CA ASP A 236 1.13 -16.38 14.79
C ASP A 236 1.31 -16.87 13.34
N GLN A 237 2.56 -17.17 12.96
CA GLN A 237 2.89 -17.81 11.67
C GLN A 237 2.10 -19.11 11.45
N SER A 238 1.93 -19.93 12.51
CA SER A 238 1.24 -21.23 12.44
C SER A 238 -0.30 -21.13 12.38
N HIS A 239 -0.86 -20.00 12.81
CA HIS A 239 -2.29 -19.72 12.66
C HIS A 239 -2.65 -19.35 11.23
N VAL A 240 -1.75 -18.64 10.53
CA VAL A 240 -1.87 -18.32 9.09
C VAL A 240 -1.63 -19.58 8.24
N SER A 241 -0.45 -20.20 8.32
CA SER A 241 -0.14 -21.45 7.60
C SER A 241 0.50 -22.49 8.50
N ARG A 242 -0.16 -23.66 8.58
CA ARG A 242 0.28 -24.79 9.42
C ARG A 242 1.50 -25.53 8.87
N THR A 243 1.81 -25.37 7.58
CA THR A 243 2.84 -26.14 6.88
C THR A 243 3.95 -25.28 6.29
N ASP A 244 3.60 -24.10 5.80
CA ASP A 244 4.48 -23.30 4.93
C ASP A 244 4.94 -21.98 5.59
N GLY A 245 4.39 -21.63 6.76
CA GLY A 245 4.71 -20.40 7.49
C GLY A 245 4.27 -19.12 6.76
N LEU A 246 4.96 -18.01 6.99
CA LEU A 246 4.60 -16.73 6.37
C LEU A 246 5.33 -16.51 5.04
N SER A 247 4.51 -16.31 4.01
CA SER A 247 4.91 -15.84 2.69
C SER A 247 3.95 -14.75 2.27
N GLY A 248 4.44 -13.58 1.89
CA GLY A 248 3.58 -12.42 1.67
C GLY A 248 4.30 -11.12 1.39
N LEU A 249 3.52 -10.05 1.43
CA LEU A 249 3.95 -8.68 1.17
C LEU A 249 3.59 -7.80 2.36
N LEU A 250 4.62 -7.22 2.99
CA LEU A 250 4.47 -6.07 3.86
C LEU A 250 4.50 -4.81 2.98
N ILE A 251 3.45 -4.01 3.04
CA ILE A 251 3.34 -2.73 2.36
C ILE A 251 3.42 -1.63 3.43
N VAL A 252 4.40 -0.75 3.30
CA VAL A 252 4.49 0.47 4.10
C VAL A 252 4.28 1.65 3.15
N SER A 253 3.20 2.39 3.37
CA SER A 253 2.88 3.59 2.59
C SER A 253 3.00 4.81 3.48
N TYR A 254 3.53 5.91 2.96
CA TYR A 254 3.59 7.18 3.68
C TYR A 254 3.52 8.36 2.73
N ASP A 255 3.30 9.54 3.28
CA ASP A 255 3.50 10.80 2.55
C ASP A 255 4.12 11.85 3.47
N VAL A 256 4.50 12.98 2.88
CA VAL A 256 5.30 14.03 3.51
C VAL A 256 4.59 15.37 3.49
N GLU A 257 5.12 16.35 4.21
CA GLU A 257 4.68 17.74 4.05
C GLU A 257 5.19 18.27 2.69
N HIS A 258 4.28 18.80 1.87
CA HIS A 258 4.59 19.37 0.56
C HIS A 258 4.49 20.90 0.57
N ASN A 259 5.34 21.54 -0.24
CA ASN A 259 5.40 22.99 -0.35
C ASN A 259 4.50 23.53 -1.49
N LEU A 260 4.19 24.84 -1.42
CA LEU A 260 3.51 25.58 -2.48
C LEU A 260 4.47 26.19 -3.52
N ASP A 261 5.78 25.97 -3.36
CA ASP A 261 6.85 26.50 -4.20
C ASP A 261 7.42 25.40 -5.12
N GLY A 262 8.64 25.54 -5.63
CA GLY A 262 9.22 24.56 -6.57
C GLY A 262 9.61 23.22 -5.92
N GLY A 263 9.39 23.05 -4.62
CA GLY A 263 9.68 21.83 -3.88
C GLY A 263 11.04 21.84 -3.19
N ASP A 264 11.47 20.66 -2.78
CA ASP A 264 12.50 20.48 -1.77
C ASP A 264 13.86 20.17 -2.35
N LEU A 265 14.76 21.13 -2.20
CA LEU A 265 16.15 21.03 -2.59
C LEU A 265 17.01 20.59 -1.40
N LEU A 266 17.50 19.35 -1.46
CA LEU A 266 18.40 18.75 -0.48
C LEU A 266 19.82 18.72 -1.03
N ILE A 267 20.79 19.20 -0.26
CA ILE A 267 22.20 19.35 -0.69
C ILE A 267 23.10 18.64 0.33
N SER A 268 24.04 17.83 -0.13
CA SER A 268 25.05 17.21 0.73
C SER A 268 26.33 16.88 -0.03
N ASN A 269 27.49 17.19 0.56
CA ASN A 269 28.83 16.94 0.00
C ASN A 269 29.01 17.37 -1.48
N GLY A 270 28.41 18.50 -1.86
CA GLY A 270 28.50 19.06 -3.22
C GLY A 270 27.58 18.39 -4.25
N TYR A 271 26.76 17.41 -3.85
CA TYR A 271 25.67 16.87 -4.66
C TYR A 271 24.33 17.40 -4.16
N PHE A 272 23.32 17.37 -5.01
CA PHE A 272 21.96 17.74 -4.66
C PHE A 272 20.92 16.80 -5.25
N VAL A 273 19.77 16.77 -4.59
CA VAL A 273 18.54 16.13 -5.03
C VAL A 273 17.42 17.15 -4.85
N HIS A 274 16.58 17.31 -5.87
CA HIS A 274 15.47 18.24 -5.90
C HIS A 274 14.18 17.45 -6.13
N HIS A 275 13.32 17.39 -5.10
CA HIS A 275 12.00 16.77 -5.13
C HIS A 275 10.96 17.83 -5.45
N ILE A 276 10.29 17.72 -6.59
CA ILE A 276 9.32 18.72 -7.07
C ILE A 276 7.93 18.10 -7.02
N SER A 277 7.16 18.50 -6.02
CA SER A 277 5.81 18.03 -5.74
C SER A 277 4.90 19.16 -5.22
N PRO A 278 4.72 20.27 -5.98
CA PRO A 278 3.95 21.42 -5.54
C PRO A 278 2.47 21.10 -5.32
N GLU A 279 1.93 21.64 -4.22
CA GLU A 279 0.51 21.57 -3.87
C GLU A 279 -0.32 22.77 -4.37
N GLY A 280 -1.66 22.63 -4.30
CA GLY A 280 -2.61 23.71 -4.56
C GLY A 280 -2.78 24.13 -6.02
N LEU A 281 -2.07 23.50 -6.95
CA LEU A 281 -2.18 23.79 -8.38
C LEU A 281 -3.53 23.31 -8.95
N PRO A 282 -4.29 24.16 -9.67
CA PRO A 282 -5.54 23.76 -10.28
C PRO A 282 -5.28 22.86 -11.50
N PRO A 283 -6.09 21.82 -11.76
CA PRO A 283 -5.84 20.93 -12.89
C PRO A 283 -5.82 21.63 -14.25
N ALA A 284 -4.77 21.36 -15.01
CA ALA A 284 -4.55 21.91 -16.35
C ALA A 284 -5.46 21.21 -17.39
N PRO A 285 -5.88 21.90 -18.46
CA PRO A 285 -6.62 21.28 -19.56
C PRO A 285 -5.74 20.26 -20.28
N LYS A 286 -6.32 19.13 -20.69
CA LYS A 286 -5.65 18.15 -21.57
C LYS A 286 -6.33 18.01 -22.93
N LYS A 287 -5.53 17.76 -23.96
CA LYS A 287 -5.98 17.33 -25.29
C LYS A 287 -5.59 15.85 -25.45
N VAL A 288 -6.58 14.96 -25.47
CA VAL A 288 -6.36 13.50 -25.51
C VAL A 288 -6.89 12.85 -26.79
N ILE A 289 -6.04 12.08 -27.47
CA ILE A 289 -6.42 11.32 -28.67
C ILE A 289 -6.43 9.84 -28.33
N PHE A 290 -7.61 9.22 -28.34
CA PHE A 290 -7.76 7.80 -28.13
C PHE A 290 -7.59 7.06 -29.47
N VAL A 291 -6.62 6.16 -29.54
CA VAL A 291 -6.30 5.38 -30.74
C VAL A 291 -6.62 3.92 -30.44
N ILE A 292 -7.75 3.44 -30.95
CA ILE A 292 -8.35 2.15 -30.57
C ILE A 292 -8.21 1.14 -31.70
N ASP A 293 -7.57 0.02 -31.42
CA ASP A 293 -7.50 -1.13 -32.32
C ASP A 293 -8.89 -1.73 -32.55
N VAL A 294 -9.28 -1.87 -33.81
CA VAL A 294 -10.51 -2.54 -34.23
C VAL A 294 -10.23 -3.68 -35.21
N SER A 295 -9.06 -4.30 -35.15
CA SER A 295 -8.67 -5.47 -35.94
C SER A 295 -9.51 -6.73 -35.62
N ALA A 296 -9.31 -7.81 -36.37
CA ALA A 296 -10.08 -9.04 -36.23
C ALA A 296 -9.93 -9.72 -34.85
N SER A 297 -8.76 -9.59 -34.21
CA SER A 297 -8.41 -10.22 -32.93
C SER A 297 -9.17 -9.64 -31.75
N MET A 298 -9.57 -8.36 -31.83
CA MET A 298 -10.39 -7.68 -30.83
C MET A 298 -11.80 -8.28 -30.68
N TRP A 299 -12.26 -9.13 -31.60
CA TRP A 299 -13.61 -9.69 -31.57
C TRP A 299 -13.94 -10.44 -30.26
N GLY A 300 -15.16 -10.24 -29.75
CA GLY A 300 -15.66 -10.92 -28.54
C GLY A 300 -15.34 -10.13 -27.26
N PRO A 301 -14.86 -10.77 -26.18
CA PRO A 301 -14.67 -10.12 -24.89
C PRO A 301 -13.78 -8.87 -24.92
N LYS A 302 -12.69 -8.88 -25.69
CA LYS A 302 -11.73 -7.77 -25.78
C LYS A 302 -12.43 -6.47 -26.22
N MET A 303 -13.19 -6.51 -27.32
CA MET A 303 -13.99 -5.37 -27.79
C MET A 303 -15.03 -4.94 -26.74
N THR A 304 -15.78 -5.88 -26.15
CA THR A 304 -16.79 -5.54 -25.13
C THR A 304 -16.19 -4.83 -23.92
N GLN A 305 -15.03 -5.29 -23.42
CA GLN A 305 -14.32 -4.68 -22.30
C GLN A 305 -13.74 -3.31 -22.67
N THR A 306 -13.16 -3.19 -23.88
CA THR A 306 -12.65 -1.92 -24.41
C THR A 306 -13.77 -0.89 -24.56
N THR A 307 -14.92 -1.28 -25.14
CA THR A 307 -16.13 -0.45 -25.23
C THR A 307 -16.61 -0.01 -23.85
N ALA A 308 -16.62 -0.91 -22.86
CA ALA A 308 -17.05 -0.58 -21.50
C ALA A 308 -16.11 0.42 -20.81
N ALA A 309 -14.80 0.19 -20.85
CA ALA A 309 -13.80 1.09 -20.29
C ALA A 309 -13.82 2.46 -20.96
N MET A 310 -13.87 2.50 -22.30
CA MET A 310 -13.91 3.75 -23.05
C MET A 310 -15.18 4.56 -22.76
N VAL A 311 -16.34 3.93 -22.50
CA VAL A 311 -17.54 4.66 -22.08
C VAL A 311 -17.33 5.35 -20.72
N SER A 312 -16.67 4.70 -19.76
CA SER A 312 -16.33 5.29 -18.45
C SER A 312 -15.27 6.38 -18.56
N ILE A 313 -14.16 6.11 -19.24
CA ILE A 313 -13.05 7.06 -19.48
C ILE A 313 -13.55 8.35 -20.15
N LEU A 314 -14.49 8.23 -21.11
CA LEU A 314 -15.11 9.39 -21.74
C LEU A 314 -15.95 10.21 -20.76
N ASP A 315 -16.62 9.58 -19.78
CA ASP A 315 -17.44 10.26 -18.77
C ASP A 315 -16.58 11.09 -17.80
N GLU A 316 -15.41 10.52 -17.41
CA GLU A 316 -14.38 11.12 -16.56
C GLU A 316 -13.67 12.35 -17.19
N LEU A 317 -13.80 12.58 -18.51
CA LEU A 317 -13.25 13.78 -19.14
C LEU A 317 -13.95 15.05 -18.62
N ARG A 318 -13.15 16.03 -18.22
CA ARG A 318 -13.64 17.29 -17.63
C ARG A 318 -13.99 18.26 -18.76
N ASP A 319 -14.97 19.13 -18.57
CA ASP A 319 -15.43 20.09 -19.59
C ASP A 319 -14.33 21.06 -20.12
N ILE A 320 -13.21 21.18 -19.41
CA ILE A 320 -12.01 21.94 -19.84
C ILE A 320 -11.10 21.17 -20.81
N ASP A 321 -11.29 19.86 -20.92
CA ASP A 321 -10.49 18.96 -21.76
C ASP A 321 -11.03 18.93 -23.19
N SER A 322 -10.19 18.53 -24.13
CA SER A 322 -10.57 18.26 -25.52
C SER A 322 -10.14 16.87 -25.94
N PHE A 323 -10.88 16.22 -26.83
CA PHE A 323 -10.57 14.85 -27.23
C PHE A 323 -10.97 14.52 -28.67
N ASN A 324 -10.38 13.46 -29.20
CA ASN A 324 -10.85 12.78 -30.41
C ASN A 324 -10.68 11.26 -30.27
N ILE A 325 -11.37 10.50 -31.13
CA ILE A 325 -11.26 9.04 -31.20
C ILE A 325 -10.87 8.66 -32.63
N LEU A 326 -9.75 7.96 -32.75
CA LEU A 326 -9.26 7.33 -33.97
C LEU A 326 -9.40 5.82 -33.81
N LEU A 327 -10.00 5.16 -34.79
CA LEU A 327 -10.08 3.71 -34.88
C LEU A 327 -9.09 3.24 -35.95
N PHE A 328 -8.32 2.18 -35.69
CA PHE A 328 -7.39 1.67 -36.69
C PHE A 328 -7.55 0.18 -36.96
N SER A 329 -7.32 -0.20 -38.22
CA SER A 329 -7.14 -1.60 -38.61
C SER A 329 -6.18 -1.70 -39.80
N ASN A 330 -6.69 -1.76 -41.04
CA ASN A 330 -5.90 -1.52 -42.25
C ASN A 330 -5.60 -0.02 -42.42
N ASP A 331 -6.67 0.78 -42.23
CA ASP A 331 -6.75 2.22 -42.40
C ASP A 331 -7.14 2.87 -41.06
N VAL A 332 -7.03 4.20 -40.98
CA VAL A 332 -7.43 5.01 -39.81
C VAL A 332 -8.77 5.70 -40.09
N GLU A 333 -9.72 5.53 -39.18
CA GLU A 333 -11.03 6.20 -39.21
C GLU A 333 -11.16 7.17 -38.03
N TYR A 334 -11.67 8.36 -38.30
CA TYR A 334 -11.80 9.44 -37.32
C TYR A 334 -13.27 9.59 -36.90
N TRP A 335 -13.52 9.78 -35.60
CA TRP A 335 -14.85 10.15 -35.10
C TRP A 335 -15.21 11.60 -35.48
N LYS A 336 -14.28 12.54 -35.30
CA LYS A 336 -14.35 13.93 -35.77
C LYS A 336 -13.07 14.28 -36.56
N GLU A 337 -13.14 15.26 -37.46
CA GLU A 337 -11.97 15.70 -38.25
C GLU A 337 -10.85 16.29 -37.38
N SER A 338 -11.21 16.91 -36.24
CA SER A 338 -10.30 17.50 -35.27
C SER A 338 -10.82 17.31 -33.84
N PRO A 339 -9.98 17.49 -32.80
CA PRO A 339 -10.38 17.32 -31.41
C PRO A 339 -11.45 18.34 -30.99
N VAL A 340 -12.44 17.87 -30.23
CA VAL A 340 -13.58 18.66 -29.75
C VAL A 340 -13.58 18.78 -28.23
N PRO A 341 -14.17 19.85 -27.64
CA PRO A 341 -14.29 19.98 -26.18
C PRO A 341 -15.11 18.83 -25.58
N ALA A 342 -14.77 18.40 -24.36
CA ALA A 342 -15.46 17.33 -23.64
C ALA A 342 -16.82 17.77 -23.03
N SER A 343 -17.65 18.45 -23.82
CA SER A 343 -19.02 18.80 -23.43
C SER A 343 -19.89 17.55 -23.26
N ILE A 344 -20.96 17.66 -22.46
CA ILE A 344 -21.94 16.58 -22.24
C ILE A 344 -22.47 16.02 -23.58
N GLU A 345 -22.74 16.88 -24.56
CA GLU A 345 -23.21 16.46 -25.89
C GLU A 345 -22.16 15.65 -26.66
N ASN A 346 -20.91 16.14 -26.72
CA ASN A 346 -19.81 15.45 -27.39
C ASN A 346 -19.46 14.13 -26.68
N LYS A 347 -19.49 14.08 -25.34
CA LYS A 347 -19.29 12.85 -24.56
C LYS A 347 -20.35 11.79 -24.88
N LEU A 348 -21.62 12.16 -24.91
CA LEU A 348 -22.72 11.24 -25.25
C LEU A 348 -22.64 10.73 -26.70
N GLU A 349 -22.30 11.61 -27.66
CA GLU A 349 -22.11 11.20 -29.06
C GLU A 349 -20.91 10.25 -29.22
N ALA A 350 -19.79 10.54 -28.56
CA ALA A 350 -18.60 9.68 -28.56
C ALA A 350 -18.86 8.31 -27.92
N GLN A 351 -19.59 8.27 -26.80
CA GLN A 351 -19.99 7.01 -26.17
C GLN A 351 -20.85 6.15 -27.12
N GLU A 352 -21.75 6.76 -27.90
CA GLU A 352 -22.58 6.01 -28.86
C GLU A 352 -21.76 5.52 -30.07
N TYR A 353 -20.81 6.32 -30.54
CA TYR A 353 -19.81 5.89 -31.53
C TYR A 353 -19.01 4.68 -31.02
N VAL A 354 -18.56 4.69 -29.77
CA VAL A 354 -17.82 3.60 -29.11
C VAL A 354 -18.68 2.34 -28.87
N ARG A 355 -19.99 2.45 -28.64
CA ARG A 355 -20.91 1.29 -28.60
C ARG A 355 -21.10 0.63 -29.99
N CYS A 356 -20.84 1.39 -31.06
CA CYS A 356 -20.95 0.92 -32.44
C CYS A 356 -19.67 0.24 -32.98
N LEU A 357 -18.60 0.12 -32.20
CA LEU A 357 -17.34 -0.52 -32.64
C LEU A 357 -17.55 -1.96 -33.14
N ARG A 358 -16.87 -2.31 -34.23
CA ARG A 358 -16.91 -3.64 -34.85
C ARG A 358 -15.50 -4.02 -35.28
N ALA A 359 -15.12 -5.28 -35.04
CA ALA A 359 -13.88 -5.85 -35.52
C ALA A 359 -13.83 -5.86 -37.06
N LYS A 360 -12.66 -5.52 -37.62
CA LYS A 360 -12.34 -5.38 -39.03
C LYS A 360 -11.18 -6.32 -39.37
N SER A 361 -10.20 -5.89 -40.15
CA SER A 361 -9.19 -6.75 -40.77
C SER A 361 -7.88 -6.76 -39.97
N ALA A 362 -6.86 -6.03 -40.44
CA ALA A 362 -5.48 -6.13 -40.00
C ALA A 362 -5.14 -5.06 -38.94
N THR A 363 -3.85 -4.88 -38.63
CA THR A 363 -3.33 -4.05 -37.53
C THR A 363 -2.16 -3.19 -38.03
N ASN A 364 -2.44 -1.92 -38.33
CA ASN A 364 -1.49 -0.93 -38.84
C ASN A 364 -1.13 0.11 -37.75
N ILE A 365 -0.20 -0.25 -36.86
CA ILE A 365 0.18 0.59 -35.71
C ILE A 365 0.85 1.90 -36.15
N TYR A 366 1.72 1.83 -37.17
CA TYR A 366 2.50 2.98 -37.64
C TYR A 366 1.59 4.12 -38.14
N ASP A 367 0.72 3.85 -39.12
CA ASP A 367 -0.14 4.90 -39.69
C ASP A 367 -1.12 5.44 -38.63
N ALA A 368 -1.59 4.59 -37.70
CA ALA A 368 -2.47 5.00 -36.60
C ALA A 368 -1.81 6.00 -35.64
N LEU A 369 -0.56 5.76 -35.24
CA LEU A 369 0.17 6.65 -34.34
C LEU A 369 0.59 7.94 -35.04
N VAL A 370 1.05 7.89 -36.30
CA VAL A 370 1.36 9.10 -37.07
C VAL A 370 0.11 9.96 -37.29
N ALA A 371 -1.01 9.35 -37.69
CA ALA A 371 -2.30 10.03 -37.83
C ALA A 371 -2.80 10.69 -36.53
N ALA A 372 -2.46 10.12 -35.37
CA ALA A 372 -2.75 10.71 -34.08
C ALA A 372 -1.83 11.91 -33.76
N THR A 373 -0.54 11.87 -34.13
CA THR A 373 0.36 13.02 -33.95
C THR A 373 -0.06 14.25 -34.77
N ASP A 374 -0.65 14.04 -35.95
CA ASP A 374 -1.15 15.10 -36.82
C ASP A 374 -2.41 15.83 -36.26
N GLN A 375 -3.00 15.33 -35.17
CA GLN A 375 -4.12 16.01 -34.47
C GLN A 375 -3.67 17.11 -33.49
N PHE A 376 -2.36 17.29 -33.29
CA PHE A 376 -1.77 18.26 -32.35
C PHE A 376 -1.06 19.42 -33.06
N ASN A 377 -1.33 20.65 -32.61
CA ASN A 377 -0.65 21.86 -33.05
C ASN A 377 0.36 22.33 -32.01
N VAL A 378 1.46 22.93 -32.45
CA VAL A 378 2.51 23.50 -31.58
C VAL A 378 1.98 24.64 -30.69
N THR A 379 0.87 25.27 -31.09
CA THR A 379 0.22 26.38 -30.36
C THR A 379 -0.94 25.91 -29.47
N ASP A 380 -1.09 24.61 -29.23
CA ASP A 380 -2.13 24.10 -28.34
C ASP A 380 -1.80 24.45 -26.88
N ASP A 381 -2.78 25.02 -26.18
CA ASP A 381 -2.67 25.45 -24.79
C ASP A 381 -3.35 24.43 -23.85
N ALA A 382 -2.95 23.16 -24.02
CA ALA A 382 -3.41 22.02 -23.23
C ALA A 382 -2.38 20.89 -23.28
N TYR A 383 -2.30 20.09 -22.21
CA TYR A 383 -1.42 18.92 -22.15
C TYR A 383 -1.72 17.92 -23.28
N PRO A 384 -0.77 17.63 -24.18
CA PRO A 384 -1.01 16.78 -25.34
C PRO A 384 -0.71 15.30 -25.05
N ALA A 385 -1.72 14.43 -25.17
CA ALA A 385 -1.59 13.00 -24.88
C ALA A 385 -2.28 12.10 -25.91
N ILE A 386 -1.62 11.00 -26.29
CA ILE A 386 -2.18 9.89 -27.05
C ILE A 386 -2.36 8.71 -26.10
N VAL A 387 -3.54 8.10 -26.12
CA VAL A 387 -3.80 6.83 -25.43
C VAL A 387 -4.05 5.77 -26.50
N PHE A 388 -3.10 4.85 -26.67
CA PHE A 388 -3.07 3.83 -27.70
C PHE A 388 -3.44 2.46 -27.11
N LEU A 389 -4.44 1.79 -27.69
CA LEU A 389 -4.95 0.50 -27.23
C LEU A 389 -4.84 -0.54 -28.36
N THR A 390 -4.20 -1.68 -28.11
CA THR A 390 -4.10 -2.79 -29.08
C THR A 390 -4.08 -4.16 -28.39
N ASP A 391 -4.51 -5.21 -29.09
CA ASP A 391 -4.44 -6.60 -28.63
C ASP A 391 -3.48 -7.50 -29.43
N GLY A 392 -2.74 -6.92 -30.37
CA GLY A 392 -1.96 -7.68 -31.35
C GLY A 392 -0.65 -7.01 -31.77
N ARG A 393 -0.05 -7.58 -32.81
CA ARG A 393 1.22 -7.13 -33.40
C ARG A 393 0.99 -6.43 -34.74
N PRO A 394 1.83 -5.47 -35.13
CA PRO A 394 1.73 -4.83 -36.44
C PRO A 394 1.92 -5.88 -37.54
N ASN A 395 0.99 -5.94 -38.50
CA ASN A 395 0.94 -6.99 -39.51
C ASN A 395 0.66 -6.47 -40.93
N ILE A 396 0.40 -5.18 -41.08
CA ILE A 396 0.32 -4.44 -42.34
C ILE A 396 0.96 -3.05 -42.15
N GLY A 397 1.36 -2.41 -43.25
CA GLY A 397 2.11 -1.14 -43.18
C GLY A 397 3.58 -1.38 -42.80
N VAL A 398 4.13 -0.52 -41.94
CA VAL A 398 5.46 -0.74 -41.33
C VAL A 398 5.29 -1.71 -40.16
N THR A 399 6.04 -2.81 -40.18
CA THR A 399 5.92 -3.90 -39.19
C THR A 399 7.19 -4.23 -38.41
N ASP A 400 8.36 -3.67 -38.76
CA ASP A 400 9.55 -3.79 -37.92
C ASP A 400 9.43 -2.85 -36.71
N PRO A 401 9.57 -3.35 -35.46
CA PRO A 401 9.46 -2.52 -34.27
C PRO A 401 10.37 -1.28 -34.26
N ARG A 402 11.56 -1.33 -34.87
CA ARG A 402 12.50 -0.18 -34.92
C ARG A 402 12.00 0.92 -35.82
N ASP A 403 11.62 0.57 -37.04
CA ASP A 403 11.12 1.53 -38.02
C ASP A 403 9.85 2.24 -37.49
N ILE A 404 9.01 1.52 -36.73
CA ILE A 404 7.85 2.10 -36.03
C ILE A 404 8.30 3.07 -34.93
N VAL A 405 9.14 2.64 -33.98
CA VAL A 405 9.60 3.46 -32.85
C VAL A 405 10.32 4.72 -33.33
N ASP A 406 11.34 4.58 -34.18
CA ASP A 406 12.12 5.72 -34.72
C ASP A 406 11.22 6.73 -35.45
N SER A 407 10.26 6.26 -36.24
CA SER A 407 9.39 7.13 -37.03
C SER A 407 8.31 7.81 -36.19
N VAL A 408 7.71 7.10 -35.22
CA VAL A 408 6.72 7.68 -34.29
C VAL A 408 7.38 8.67 -33.34
N ASN A 409 8.54 8.34 -32.77
CA ASN A 409 9.35 9.26 -31.96
C ASN A 409 9.66 10.56 -32.70
N LYS A 410 10.01 10.44 -33.99
CA LYS A 410 10.30 11.59 -34.86
C LYS A 410 9.07 12.44 -35.16
N ALA A 411 7.89 11.83 -35.31
CA ALA A 411 6.63 12.55 -35.50
C ALA A 411 6.18 13.29 -34.22
N ILE A 412 6.25 12.61 -33.07
CA ILE A 412 5.98 13.20 -31.75
C ILE A 412 6.98 14.34 -31.46
N GLY A 413 8.28 14.09 -31.65
CA GLY A 413 9.35 15.07 -31.44
C GLY A 413 9.45 15.53 -29.98
N LYS A 414 9.21 14.63 -29.02
CA LYS A 414 9.07 14.89 -27.57
C LYS A 414 7.92 15.85 -27.15
N ARG A 415 6.98 16.18 -28.04
CA ARG A 415 5.92 17.17 -27.76
C ARG A 415 4.62 16.57 -27.23
N VAL A 416 4.43 15.26 -27.30
CA VAL A 416 3.16 14.57 -27.02
C VAL A 416 3.44 13.33 -26.18
N ALA A 417 2.65 13.09 -25.14
CA ALA A 417 2.77 11.89 -24.32
C ALA A 417 2.16 10.69 -25.05
N LEU A 418 2.79 9.52 -25.02
CA LEU A 418 2.23 8.29 -25.59
C LEU A 418 2.01 7.23 -24.50
N PHE A 419 0.75 7.01 -24.12
CA PHE A 419 0.34 5.97 -23.18
C PHE A 419 -0.13 4.75 -23.96
N CYS A 420 0.39 3.57 -23.64
CA CYS A 420 0.08 2.32 -24.36
C CYS A 420 -0.61 1.30 -23.46
N ILE A 421 -1.71 0.72 -23.94
CA ILE A 421 -2.47 -0.34 -23.28
C ILE A 421 -2.43 -1.59 -24.16
N GLY A 422 -1.80 -2.65 -23.66
CA GLY A 422 -1.69 -3.94 -24.35
C GLY A 422 -2.72 -4.94 -23.80
N ILE A 423 -3.66 -5.39 -24.63
CA ILE A 423 -4.80 -6.22 -24.21
C ILE A 423 -4.53 -7.70 -24.48
N GLY A 424 -4.28 -8.47 -23.42
CA GLY A 424 -4.06 -9.91 -23.48
C GLY A 424 -2.63 -10.34 -23.81
N PRO A 425 -2.41 -11.62 -24.16
CA PRO A 425 -1.08 -12.21 -24.27
C PRO A 425 -0.39 -11.97 -25.62
N ASP A 426 -1.15 -11.65 -26.68
CA ASP A 426 -0.68 -11.68 -28.07
C ASP A 426 0.09 -10.41 -28.52
N VAL A 427 0.05 -9.36 -27.70
CA VAL A 427 0.72 -8.07 -27.92
C VAL A 427 2.24 -8.21 -28.01
N ASP A 428 2.89 -7.18 -28.56
CA ASP A 428 4.34 -7.02 -28.51
C ASP A 428 4.72 -6.07 -27.37
N ASP A 429 4.88 -6.62 -26.15
CA ASP A 429 5.16 -5.83 -24.94
C ASP A 429 6.38 -4.91 -25.10
N ALA A 430 7.44 -5.39 -25.76
CA ALA A 430 8.68 -4.64 -25.94
C ALA A 430 8.51 -3.43 -26.88
N LEU A 431 7.73 -3.58 -27.95
CA LEU A 431 7.37 -2.45 -28.84
C LEU A 431 6.53 -1.40 -28.10
N LEU A 432 5.53 -1.82 -27.32
CA LEU A 432 4.64 -0.90 -26.61
C LEU A 432 5.35 -0.19 -25.45
N GLU A 433 6.23 -0.89 -24.74
CA GLU A 433 7.07 -0.30 -23.68
C GLU A 433 8.08 0.71 -24.25
N ALA A 434 8.73 0.41 -25.38
CA ALA A 434 9.59 1.37 -26.08
C ALA A 434 8.80 2.61 -26.50
N LEU A 435 7.71 2.44 -27.27
CA LEU A 435 6.87 3.56 -27.73
C LEU A 435 6.42 4.49 -26.59
N ALA A 436 5.99 3.92 -25.45
CA ALA A 436 5.56 4.71 -24.32
C ALA A 436 6.72 5.40 -23.59
N THR A 437 7.77 4.66 -23.22
CA THR A 437 8.87 5.18 -22.39
C THR A 437 9.73 6.21 -23.10
N GLU A 438 9.80 6.17 -24.44
CA GLU A 438 10.53 7.15 -25.26
C GLU A 438 9.79 8.48 -25.40
N ASN A 439 8.46 8.45 -25.33
CA ASN A 439 7.59 9.62 -25.44
C ASN A 439 6.94 10.00 -24.10
N GLN A 440 7.69 9.82 -23.01
CA GLN A 440 7.33 10.21 -21.63
C GLN A 440 5.96 9.70 -21.13
N GLY A 441 5.46 8.60 -21.69
CA GLY A 441 4.26 7.92 -21.21
C GLY A 441 4.58 6.57 -20.53
N LEU A 442 3.52 5.78 -20.32
CA LEU A 442 3.55 4.51 -19.62
C LEU A 442 2.95 3.40 -20.47
N TYR A 443 3.48 2.19 -20.34
CA TYR A 443 2.88 0.96 -20.88
C TYR A 443 2.19 0.17 -19.76
N ARG A 444 0.96 -0.31 -20.02
CA ARG A 444 0.24 -1.21 -19.12
C ARG A 444 -0.30 -2.41 -19.91
N LYS A 445 0.08 -3.62 -19.47
CA LYS A 445 -0.57 -4.85 -19.92
C LYS A 445 -1.87 -5.06 -19.14
N VAL A 446 -2.95 -5.35 -19.85
CA VAL A 446 -4.29 -5.62 -19.31
C VAL A 446 -4.66 -7.07 -19.58
N PHE A 447 -5.08 -7.77 -18.52
CA PHE A 447 -5.50 -9.16 -18.62
C PHE A 447 -7.00 -9.26 -18.97
N ILE A 448 -7.35 -10.20 -19.85
CA ILE A 448 -8.71 -10.35 -20.39
C ILE A 448 -9.54 -11.20 -19.42
N ASP A 449 -9.98 -10.57 -18.33
CA ASP A 449 -10.83 -11.15 -17.29
C ASP A 449 -11.97 -10.20 -16.90
N SER A 450 -12.74 -10.52 -15.85
CA SER A 450 -13.87 -9.68 -15.40
C SER A 450 -13.48 -8.26 -14.96
N SER A 451 -12.20 -8.02 -14.65
CA SER A 451 -11.66 -6.74 -14.20
C SER A 451 -10.96 -5.92 -15.30
N ALA A 452 -10.85 -6.44 -16.54
CA ALA A 452 -10.12 -5.77 -17.62
C ALA A 452 -10.51 -4.29 -17.84
N ALA A 453 -11.81 -3.98 -17.72
CA ALA A 453 -12.29 -2.60 -17.83
C ALA A 453 -11.84 -1.71 -16.65
N VAL A 454 -11.82 -2.26 -15.43
CA VAL A 454 -11.31 -1.58 -14.22
C VAL A 454 -9.81 -1.35 -14.32
N GLN A 455 -9.04 -2.30 -14.86
CA GLN A 455 -7.60 -2.14 -15.13
C GLN A 455 -7.34 -0.98 -16.11
N MET A 456 -8.16 -0.84 -17.16
CA MET A 456 -8.06 0.25 -18.13
C MET A 456 -8.44 1.62 -17.54
N CYS A 457 -9.54 1.71 -16.79
CA CYS A 457 -9.92 2.97 -16.11
C CYS A 457 -8.89 3.37 -15.05
N GLY A 458 -8.40 2.44 -14.25
CA GLY A 458 -7.37 2.70 -13.24
C GLY A 458 -6.07 3.23 -13.84
N PHE A 459 -5.64 2.69 -14.98
CA PHE A 459 -4.51 3.21 -15.74
C PHE A 459 -4.78 4.62 -16.30
N PHE A 460 -5.98 4.90 -16.80
CA PHE A 460 -6.32 6.25 -17.25
C PHE A 460 -6.28 7.25 -16.08
N GLY A 461 -6.82 6.89 -14.92
CA GLY A 461 -6.79 7.71 -13.69
C GLY A 461 -5.37 8.11 -13.27
N GLU A 462 -4.37 7.22 -13.43
CA GLU A 462 -2.95 7.50 -13.16
C GLU A 462 -2.35 8.62 -14.02
N VAL A 463 -2.99 8.98 -15.14
CA VAL A 463 -2.52 9.94 -16.14
C VAL A 463 -3.60 10.93 -16.59
N ALA A 464 -4.72 11.02 -15.86
CA ALA A 464 -5.88 11.82 -16.24
C ALA A 464 -5.78 13.31 -15.85
N THR A 465 -4.99 13.63 -14.81
CA THR A 465 -5.01 14.94 -14.13
C THR A 465 -3.63 15.58 -14.13
N PRO A 466 -3.17 16.15 -15.26
CA PRO A 466 -1.99 17.00 -15.27
C PRO A 466 -2.29 18.29 -14.50
N LEU A 467 -1.32 18.74 -13.70
CA LEU A 467 -1.34 20.02 -12.99
C LEU A 467 -0.46 21.06 -13.72
N LEU A 468 0.69 20.62 -14.25
CA LEU A 468 1.55 21.39 -15.14
C LEU A 468 1.94 20.59 -16.38
N TYR A 469 2.25 21.26 -17.48
CA TYR A 469 2.82 20.66 -18.70
C TYR A 469 3.93 21.52 -19.31
N HIS A 470 4.86 20.91 -20.06
CA HIS A 470 6.15 21.52 -20.44
C HIS A 470 6.92 22.08 -19.23
N VAL A 471 7.14 21.22 -18.22
CA VAL A 471 7.87 21.57 -17.01
C VAL A 471 9.37 21.64 -17.30
N SER A 472 10.04 22.72 -16.91
CA SER A 472 11.49 22.91 -17.03
C SER A 472 12.06 23.47 -15.72
N ILE A 473 13.10 22.81 -15.20
CA ILE A 473 13.75 23.15 -13.94
C ILE A 473 15.07 23.87 -14.26
N ARG A 474 15.12 25.17 -13.99
CA ARG A 474 16.28 26.00 -14.33
C ARG A 474 17.11 26.32 -13.10
N TYR A 475 18.24 25.65 -12.98
CA TYR A 475 19.29 25.98 -12.01
C TYR A 475 20.05 27.23 -12.43
N LYS A 476 20.44 28.05 -11.44
CA LYS A 476 21.28 29.25 -11.63
C LYS A 476 22.51 28.98 -12.51
N GLU A 477 22.76 29.87 -13.47
CA GLU A 477 23.86 29.70 -14.43
C GLU A 477 25.22 29.61 -13.72
N GLY A 478 26.00 28.58 -14.06
CA GLY A 478 27.30 28.29 -13.44
C GLY A 478 27.24 27.54 -12.10
N ALA A 479 26.06 27.40 -11.47
CA ALA A 479 25.94 26.79 -10.14
C ALA A 479 26.02 25.25 -10.13
N VAL A 480 25.68 24.59 -11.25
CA VAL A 480 25.62 23.12 -11.36
C VAL A 480 26.47 22.60 -12.53
N ASP A 481 27.08 21.43 -12.36
CA ASP A 481 27.73 20.73 -13.46
C ASP A 481 26.68 20.12 -14.39
N LYS A 482 26.53 20.70 -15.58
CA LYS A 482 25.57 20.27 -16.62
C LYS A 482 25.80 18.85 -17.14
N GLN A 483 26.97 18.23 -16.91
CA GLN A 483 27.23 16.83 -17.31
C GLN A 483 26.82 15.82 -16.23
N SER A 484 26.60 16.31 -15.01
CA SER A 484 26.10 15.54 -13.87
C SER A 484 24.57 15.55 -13.76
N LEU A 485 23.91 16.57 -14.30
CA LEU A 485 22.46 16.76 -14.17
C LEU A 485 21.67 15.62 -14.85
N THR A 486 20.65 15.11 -14.16
CA THR A 486 19.64 14.21 -14.73
C THR A 486 18.66 14.96 -15.65
N ASP A 487 17.67 14.28 -16.22
CA ASP A 487 16.53 14.91 -16.92
C ASP A 487 15.97 16.11 -16.10
N ASP A 488 15.99 17.31 -16.70
CA ASP A 488 15.54 18.61 -16.13
C ASP A 488 14.36 19.24 -16.92
N GLU A 489 13.89 18.54 -17.96
CA GLU A 489 12.70 18.86 -18.75
C GLU A 489 11.70 17.68 -18.72
N PHE A 490 10.47 17.94 -18.26
CA PHE A 490 9.41 16.95 -18.14
C PHE A 490 8.16 17.42 -18.89
N LEU A 491 7.50 16.53 -19.62
CA LEU A 491 6.31 16.91 -20.40
C LEU A 491 5.11 17.27 -19.51
N SER A 492 5.06 16.75 -18.28
CA SER A 492 3.99 17.02 -17.31
C SER A 492 4.36 16.68 -15.87
N TYR A 493 3.77 17.45 -14.95
CA TYR A 493 3.59 17.08 -13.54
C TYR A 493 2.10 16.73 -13.34
N PHE A 494 1.84 15.55 -12.75
CA PHE A 494 0.50 15.05 -12.46
C PHE A 494 0.18 15.15 -10.97
N ASP A 495 -1.10 15.22 -10.67
CA ASP A 495 -1.60 15.15 -9.30
C ASP A 495 -1.18 13.84 -8.60
N GLY A 496 -0.84 13.93 -7.31
CA GLY A 496 -0.35 12.80 -6.52
C GLY A 496 0.98 12.17 -7.00
N LYS A 497 1.79 12.88 -7.79
CA LYS A 497 3.15 12.47 -8.22
C LYS A 497 4.23 13.34 -7.57
N GLU A 498 5.48 13.03 -7.90
CA GLU A 498 6.68 13.82 -7.62
C GLU A 498 7.64 13.71 -8.82
N LEU A 499 8.27 14.82 -9.21
CA LEU A 499 9.41 14.81 -10.15
C LEU A 499 10.70 14.90 -9.33
N VAL A 500 11.76 14.24 -9.79
CA VAL A 500 13.05 14.22 -9.06
C VAL A 500 14.18 14.56 -10.03
N VAL A 501 14.98 15.57 -9.68
CA VAL A 501 16.18 15.96 -10.43
C VAL A 501 17.39 15.88 -9.50
N ALA A 502 18.49 15.31 -9.95
CA ALA A 502 19.72 15.23 -9.17
C ALA A 502 20.93 15.72 -9.97
N GLY A 503 21.95 16.19 -9.27
CA GLY A 503 23.18 16.68 -9.91
C GLY A 503 24.27 17.00 -8.91
N LYS A 504 25.39 17.52 -9.43
CA LYS A 504 26.51 18.05 -8.67
C LYS A 504 26.53 19.58 -8.77
N VAL A 505 26.74 20.25 -7.65
CA VAL A 505 27.11 21.67 -7.57
C VAL A 505 28.49 21.84 -8.22
N SER A 506 28.68 22.91 -8.99
CA SER A 506 29.95 23.19 -9.65
C SER A 506 31.03 23.53 -8.63
N ASP A 507 32.22 22.91 -8.74
CA ASP A 507 33.37 23.22 -7.89
C ASP A 507 33.89 24.67 -8.10
N GLU A 508 33.47 25.33 -9.18
CA GLU A 508 33.80 26.73 -9.50
C GLU A 508 32.75 27.74 -8.98
N PHE A 509 31.65 27.28 -8.38
CA PHE A 509 30.57 28.16 -7.93
C PHE A 509 30.90 28.83 -6.59
N ASP A 510 30.78 30.16 -6.55
CA ASP A 510 31.13 31.01 -5.40
C ASP A 510 29.92 31.60 -4.65
N GLY A 511 28.70 31.18 -4.99
CA GLY A 511 27.45 31.66 -4.39
C GLY A 511 27.07 30.93 -3.09
N ASP A 512 26.48 31.66 -2.14
CA ASP A 512 26.03 31.10 -0.85
C ASP A 512 24.79 30.19 -0.95
N SER A 513 24.01 30.30 -2.03
CA SER A 513 22.77 29.56 -2.29
C SER A 513 22.70 28.99 -3.71
N LEU A 514 22.09 27.80 -3.82
CA LEU A 514 21.61 27.25 -5.06
C LEU A 514 20.17 27.73 -5.27
N ASP A 515 20.00 28.62 -6.24
CA ASP A 515 18.70 29.16 -6.63
C ASP A 515 18.19 28.39 -7.86
N VAL A 516 16.90 28.01 -7.84
CA VAL A 516 16.26 27.17 -8.85
C VAL A 516 14.89 27.74 -9.18
N VAL A 517 14.53 27.71 -10.46
CA VAL A 517 13.24 28.17 -10.95
C VAL A 517 12.56 27.05 -11.72
N VAL A 518 11.49 26.49 -11.15
CA VAL A 518 10.62 25.52 -11.83
C VAL A 518 9.60 26.30 -12.64
N THR A 519 9.53 26.02 -13.94
CA THR A 519 8.57 26.65 -14.87
C THR A 519 7.69 25.61 -15.52
N GLY A 520 6.45 25.95 -15.86
CA GLY A 520 5.56 25.08 -16.64
C GLY A 520 4.24 25.75 -16.96
N LYS A 521 3.47 25.20 -17.90
CA LYS A 521 2.14 25.71 -18.25
C LYS A 521 1.07 25.18 -17.30
N GLY A 522 0.25 26.06 -16.75
CA GLY A 522 -0.87 25.73 -15.88
C GLY A 522 -2.23 25.76 -16.59
N ARG A 523 -3.29 26.04 -15.81
CA ARG A 523 -4.69 26.08 -16.29
C ARG A 523 -5.06 27.34 -17.09
N GLN A 524 -4.40 28.47 -16.83
CA GLN A 524 -4.73 29.78 -17.42
C GLN A 524 -3.50 30.59 -17.82
N ASP A 525 -2.43 30.48 -17.04
CA ASP A 525 -1.17 31.19 -17.25
C ASP A 525 0.02 30.21 -17.10
N ASP A 526 1.20 30.67 -17.53
CA ASP A 526 2.47 30.04 -17.18
C ASP A 526 2.71 30.16 -15.66
N VAL A 527 3.21 29.09 -15.05
CA VAL A 527 3.50 28.97 -13.62
C VAL A 527 5.02 28.99 -13.44
N GLU A 528 5.48 29.81 -12.50
CA GLU A 528 6.90 29.94 -12.10
C GLU A 528 6.97 29.77 -10.58
N LEU A 529 7.77 28.81 -10.12
CA LEU A 529 7.92 28.44 -8.71
C LEU A 529 9.42 28.50 -8.35
N ASP A 530 9.76 29.42 -7.45
CA ASP A 530 11.13 29.67 -7.03
C ASP A 530 11.52 28.80 -5.82
N VAL A 531 12.74 28.27 -5.81
CA VAL A 531 13.36 27.60 -4.65
C VAL A 531 14.76 28.17 -4.44
N SER A 532 15.17 28.39 -3.20
CA SER A 532 16.55 28.77 -2.86
C SER A 532 16.99 28.07 -1.59
N LYS A 533 18.08 27.29 -1.68
CA LYS A 533 18.67 26.55 -0.55
C LYS A 533 20.12 26.98 -0.34
N LYS A 534 20.55 27.12 0.90
CA LYS A 534 21.95 27.48 1.21
C LYS A 534 22.85 26.26 1.06
N LEU A 535 24.02 26.43 0.45
CA LEU A 535 24.98 25.33 0.25
C LEU A 535 25.56 24.79 1.57
N ASN A 536 25.67 25.66 2.57
CA ASN A 536 26.21 25.34 3.90
C ASN A 536 25.09 25.01 4.92
N GLU A 537 23.88 24.74 4.48
CA GLU A 537 22.80 24.29 5.35
C GLU A 537 23.06 22.83 5.77
N LEU A 538 23.18 22.57 7.07
CA LEU A 538 23.34 21.21 7.56
C LEU A 538 22.07 20.41 7.24
N VAL A 539 22.25 19.24 6.65
CA VAL A 539 21.18 18.25 6.51
C VAL A 539 20.68 17.83 7.89
N SER A 540 19.40 17.49 8.01
CA SER A 540 18.78 17.09 9.27
C SER A 540 19.59 16.00 10.00
N PRO A 541 19.70 16.06 11.34
CA PRO A 541 20.44 15.06 12.11
C PRO A 541 19.99 13.64 11.79
N GLY A 542 20.93 12.72 11.59
CA GLY A 542 20.66 11.32 11.26
C GLY A 542 20.72 10.97 9.78
N ILE A 543 20.76 11.95 8.87
CA ILE A 543 21.01 11.69 7.45
C ILE A 543 22.50 11.49 7.18
N ASP A 544 22.84 10.45 6.42
CA ASP A 544 24.19 10.16 5.97
C ASP A 544 24.71 11.25 5.00
N GLU A 545 25.91 11.79 5.22
CA GLU A 545 26.47 12.85 4.37
C GLU A 545 26.74 12.38 2.92
N GLY A 546 26.74 11.07 2.64
CA GLY A 546 26.87 10.50 1.31
C GLY A 546 25.55 10.30 0.56
N PHE A 547 24.38 10.56 1.18
CA PHE A 547 23.09 10.17 0.62
C PHE A 547 22.81 10.81 -0.75
N ALA A 548 23.09 12.12 -0.89
CA ALA A 548 22.83 12.87 -2.12
C ALA A 548 23.71 12.39 -3.29
N GLU A 549 25.00 12.11 -3.04
CA GLU A 549 25.90 11.51 -4.05
C GLU A 549 25.39 10.12 -4.47
N ARG A 550 24.96 9.30 -3.51
CA ARG A 550 24.53 7.92 -3.77
C ARG A 550 23.19 7.88 -4.52
N MET A 551 22.25 8.75 -4.18
CA MET A 551 20.97 8.89 -4.86
C MET A 551 21.15 9.50 -6.27
N TRP A 552 22.02 10.50 -6.42
CA TRP A 552 22.43 11.01 -7.73
C TRP A 552 22.99 9.90 -8.62
N ALA A 553 23.88 9.05 -8.09
CA ALA A 553 24.44 7.93 -8.82
C ALA A 553 23.38 6.91 -9.22
N PHE A 554 22.46 6.56 -8.32
CA PHE A 554 21.33 5.65 -8.60
C PHE A 554 20.46 6.17 -9.75
N LEU A 555 20.04 7.44 -9.68
CA LEU A 555 19.25 8.11 -10.72
C LEU A 555 20.00 8.18 -12.06
N THR A 556 21.27 8.61 -12.03
CA THR A 556 22.11 8.72 -13.24
C THR A 556 22.31 7.37 -13.92
N ILE A 557 22.53 6.29 -13.16
CA ILE A 557 22.62 4.93 -13.71
C ILE A 557 21.28 4.52 -14.33
N LYS A 558 20.15 4.71 -13.63
CA LYS A 558 18.82 4.39 -14.16
C LYS A 558 18.53 5.15 -15.45
N GLU A 559 18.86 6.43 -15.51
CA GLU A 559 18.70 7.25 -16.70
C GLU A 559 19.60 6.75 -17.84
N CYS A 560 20.90 6.51 -17.60
CA CYS A 560 21.81 5.97 -18.62
C CYS A 560 21.31 4.65 -19.20
N LEU A 561 20.87 3.71 -18.35
CA LEU A 561 20.32 2.41 -18.77
C LEU A 561 18.96 2.53 -19.46
N LYS A 562 18.12 3.50 -19.11
CA LYS A 562 16.86 3.82 -19.81
C LYS A 562 17.18 4.39 -21.20
N ARG A 563 18.06 5.38 -21.26
CA ARG A 563 18.46 6.07 -22.51
C ARG A 563 19.20 5.14 -23.47
N ALA A 564 20.05 4.23 -22.99
CA ALA A 564 20.72 3.21 -23.80
C ALA A 564 19.73 2.18 -24.40
N ARG A 565 18.71 1.77 -23.63
CA ARG A 565 17.67 0.84 -24.11
C ARG A 565 16.89 1.36 -25.32
N ARG A 566 16.63 2.67 -25.38
CA ARG A 566 16.00 3.33 -26.56
C ARG A 566 16.74 3.06 -27.87
N HIS A 567 18.05 2.90 -27.80
CA HIS A 567 18.90 2.64 -28.95
C HIS A 567 19.19 1.14 -29.18
N SER A 568 18.53 0.25 -28.42
CA SER A 568 18.88 -1.17 -28.30
C SER A 568 17.75 -2.14 -28.67
N LEU A 569 16.94 -1.80 -29.67
CA LEU A 569 16.10 -2.79 -30.35
C LEU A 569 16.98 -3.72 -31.22
N PRO A 570 16.69 -5.02 -31.30
CA PRO A 570 17.70 -6.02 -31.64
C PRO A 570 18.15 -6.02 -33.11
N GLN A 571 19.35 -5.46 -33.39
CA GLN A 571 20.38 -6.12 -34.22
C GLN A 571 21.74 -5.40 -34.29
N GLU A 572 21.84 -4.08 -34.03
CA GLU A 572 23.14 -3.35 -34.05
C GLU A 572 23.23 -2.31 -32.92
N GLU A 573 24.35 -2.27 -32.20
CA GLU A 573 24.62 -1.26 -31.17
C GLU A 573 24.98 0.09 -31.80
N GLN A 574 24.21 1.13 -31.48
CA GLN A 574 24.52 2.51 -31.86
C GLN A 574 25.64 3.09 -30.97
N PRO A 575 26.56 3.94 -31.49
CA PRO A 575 27.70 4.46 -30.73
C PRO A 575 27.31 5.25 -29.47
N GLY A 576 26.20 6.02 -29.51
CA GLY A 576 25.70 6.73 -28.33
C GLY A 576 25.20 5.78 -27.22
N SER A 577 24.78 4.56 -27.56
CA SER A 577 24.45 3.54 -26.56
C SER A 577 25.69 3.02 -25.84
N GLN A 578 26.83 2.93 -26.53
CA GLN A 578 28.09 2.46 -25.94
C GLN A 578 28.64 3.46 -24.91
N GLU A 579 28.57 4.77 -25.19
CA GLU A 579 28.95 5.82 -24.22
C GLU A 579 28.06 5.79 -22.96
N LEU A 580 26.75 5.65 -23.12
CA LEU A 580 25.80 5.54 -22.00
C LEU A 580 26.01 4.26 -21.18
N ASN A 581 26.24 3.12 -21.84
CA ASN A 581 26.53 1.85 -21.17
C ASN A 581 27.88 1.91 -20.42
N ALA A 582 28.89 2.57 -20.98
CA ALA A 582 30.18 2.78 -20.33
C ALA A 582 30.04 3.67 -19.07
N LYS A 583 29.32 4.79 -19.15
CA LYS A 583 29.03 5.66 -17.98
C LYS A 583 28.23 4.89 -16.91
N ALA A 584 27.23 4.11 -17.32
CA ALA A 584 26.46 3.27 -16.41
C ALA A 584 27.33 2.20 -15.72
N LEU A 585 28.24 1.54 -16.44
CA LEU A 585 29.19 0.58 -15.89
C LEU A 585 30.17 1.23 -14.91
N GLU A 586 30.76 2.37 -15.26
CA GLU A 586 31.70 3.11 -14.39
C GLU A 586 31.04 3.45 -13.05
N LEU A 587 29.84 4.05 -13.08
CA LEU A 587 29.08 4.39 -11.87
C LEU A 587 28.64 3.13 -11.11
N SER A 588 28.23 2.06 -11.81
CA SER A 588 27.88 0.76 -11.19
C SER A 588 29.06 0.18 -10.40
N LEU A 589 30.27 0.26 -10.95
CA LEU A 589 31.50 -0.19 -10.28
C LEU A 589 31.90 0.76 -9.12
N LYS A 590 31.79 2.08 -9.30
CA LYS A 590 32.15 3.08 -8.27
C LYS A 590 31.26 2.99 -7.02
N TYR A 591 29.95 2.88 -7.21
CA TYR A 591 28.97 2.90 -6.10
C TYR A 591 28.51 1.51 -5.65
N SER A 592 29.11 0.47 -6.22
CA SER A 592 28.73 -0.93 -5.99
C SER A 592 27.24 -1.17 -6.26
N PHE A 593 26.78 -0.96 -7.49
CA PHE A 593 25.42 -1.35 -7.91
C PHE A 593 25.46 -2.50 -8.91
N VAL A 594 24.67 -3.53 -8.67
CA VAL A 594 24.37 -4.58 -9.66
C VAL A 594 23.35 -4.03 -10.66
N THR A 595 23.64 -4.22 -11.94
CA THR A 595 22.83 -3.70 -13.06
C THR A 595 22.85 -4.70 -14.21
N SER A 596 22.28 -4.35 -15.37
CA SER A 596 22.47 -5.15 -16.58
C SER A 596 23.94 -5.18 -17.06
N MET A 597 24.76 -4.20 -16.66
CA MET A 597 26.18 -4.07 -17.06
C MET A 597 27.16 -4.67 -16.03
N ALA A 598 26.79 -4.70 -14.75
CA ALA A 598 27.65 -5.13 -13.65
C ALA A 598 27.01 -6.28 -12.84
N SER A 599 27.81 -7.24 -12.37
CA SER A 599 27.35 -8.47 -11.71
C SER A 599 28.19 -8.77 -10.47
N LEU A 600 27.59 -9.39 -9.44
CA LEU A 600 28.35 -9.86 -8.28
C LEU A 600 29.00 -11.21 -8.61
N LEU A 601 30.25 -11.34 -8.20
CA LEU A 601 30.99 -12.58 -8.19
C LEU A 601 31.44 -12.89 -6.76
N ILE A 602 31.13 -14.10 -6.30
CA ILE A 602 31.66 -14.66 -5.06
C ILE A 602 32.69 -15.72 -5.46
N LEU A 603 33.94 -15.49 -5.05
CA LEU A 603 35.01 -16.48 -5.13
C LEU A 603 35.41 -16.89 -3.72
N ARG A 604 35.76 -18.16 -3.54
CA ARG A 604 36.41 -18.63 -2.31
C ARG A 604 37.72 -17.85 -2.08
N PRO A 605 37.94 -17.24 -0.90
CA PRO A 605 39.21 -16.59 -0.59
C PRO A 605 40.37 -17.60 -0.71
N PRO A 606 41.51 -17.22 -1.34
CA PRO A 606 42.58 -18.17 -1.64
C PRO A 606 43.30 -18.72 -0.40
N GLU A 607 43.19 -18.07 0.76
CA GLU A 607 43.71 -18.54 2.04
C GLU A 607 42.80 -18.12 3.20
N ILE A 608 42.67 -18.98 4.21
CA ILE A 608 41.98 -18.65 5.47
C ILE A 608 42.87 -17.65 6.22
N ILE A 609 42.51 -16.37 6.20
CA ILE A 609 42.97 -15.43 7.23
C ILE A 609 42.12 -15.74 8.47
N PRO A 610 42.70 -16.25 9.58
CA PRO A 610 41.96 -16.35 10.82
C PRO A 610 41.69 -14.91 11.27
N THR A 611 40.43 -14.50 11.27
CA THR A 611 40.04 -13.17 11.75
C THR A 611 40.48 -13.07 13.21
N GLU A 612 41.46 -12.22 13.51
CA GLU A 612 41.75 -11.87 14.90
C GLU A 612 40.46 -11.36 15.54
N SER A 613 40.17 -11.83 16.75
CA SER A 613 38.93 -11.56 17.44
C SER A 613 38.65 -10.07 17.51
N ILE A 614 37.63 -9.61 16.78
CA ILE A 614 37.06 -8.27 16.96
C ILE A 614 36.63 -8.19 18.43
N PRO A 615 37.19 -7.26 19.24
CA PRO A 615 36.73 -7.08 20.60
C PRO A 615 35.28 -6.60 20.55
N LEU A 616 34.36 -7.39 21.09
CA LEU A 616 32.98 -6.97 21.27
C LEU A 616 32.99 -5.75 22.20
N ALA A 617 32.83 -4.55 21.63
CA ALA A 617 32.92 -3.30 22.37
C ALA A 617 31.69 -3.13 23.26
N THR A 618 31.74 -3.69 24.47
CA THR A 618 30.72 -3.50 25.50
C THR A 618 30.75 -2.07 26.01
N SER A 619 30.04 -1.17 25.33
CA SER A 619 29.72 0.17 25.82
C SER A 619 28.69 0.08 26.95
N SER A 620 29.18 -0.21 28.17
CA SER A 620 28.34 -0.18 29.37
C SER A 620 28.21 1.24 29.88
N LEU A 621 27.13 1.94 29.51
CA LEU A 621 26.61 3.07 30.30
C LEU A 621 25.66 2.54 31.39
N PRO A 622 25.66 3.12 32.60
CA PRO A 622 25.08 2.47 33.78
C PRO A 622 23.55 2.56 33.85
N LEU A 623 22.87 1.41 33.84
CA LEU A 623 21.47 1.33 34.26
C LEU A 623 21.35 1.65 35.76
N ILE A 624 20.55 2.66 36.10
CA ILE A 624 19.98 2.83 37.44
C ILE A 624 18.70 1.98 37.49
N ARG A 625 18.69 0.92 38.32
CA ARG A 625 17.49 0.14 38.62
C ARG A 625 16.77 0.69 39.86
N PRO A 626 15.46 0.99 39.79
CA PRO A 626 14.57 0.96 40.95
C PRO A 626 14.37 -0.49 41.43
N GLN A 627 14.20 -0.69 42.74
CA GLN A 627 13.90 -2.00 43.33
C GLN A 627 12.38 -2.28 43.34
N PRO A 628 11.94 -3.53 43.08
CA PRO A 628 10.54 -3.92 43.24
C PRO A 628 10.20 -4.22 44.71
N LEU A 629 8.99 -3.84 45.13
CA LEU A 629 8.35 -4.28 46.38
C LEU A 629 7.28 -5.32 46.07
N THR A 630 7.42 -6.51 46.64
CA THR A 630 6.45 -7.61 46.58
C THR A 630 5.23 -7.37 47.47
N PRO A 631 4.05 -7.87 47.06
CA PRO A 631 3.09 -8.46 47.99
C PRO A 631 2.87 -9.96 47.76
N GLU A 632 2.47 -10.67 48.82
CA GLU A 632 2.24 -12.12 48.85
C GLU A 632 0.88 -12.55 48.29
N ALA A 633 0.77 -13.82 47.88
CA ALA A 633 -0.48 -14.48 47.51
C ALA A 633 -0.99 -15.40 48.65
N PRO A 634 -2.32 -15.55 48.82
CA PRO A 634 -2.91 -16.66 49.58
C PRO A 634 -3.43 -17.80 48.67
N GLU A 635 -3.48 -19.02 49.24
CA GLU A 635 -3.71 -20.29 48.54
C GLU A 635 -5.19 -20.60 48.19
N GLU A 636 -5.39 -21.46 47.18
CA GLU A 636 -6.69 -22.09 46.87
C GLU A 636 -7.04 -23.23 47.86
N GLN A 637 -8.34 -23.47 48.07
CA GLN A 637 -8.84 -24.79 48.46
C GLN A 637 -10.05 -25.20 47.62
N GLN A 638 -9.97 -26.41 47.04
CA GLN A 638 -11.02 -27.02 46.23
C GLN A 638 -12.07 -27.73 47.08
N SER A 639 -13.32 -27.72 46.62
CA SER A 639 -14.24 -28.85 46.80
C SER A 639 -15.23 -28.97 45.63
N LYS A 640 -15.55 -30.20 45.24
CA LYS A 640 -16.61 -30.55 44.28
C LYS A 640 -17.72 -31.26 45.03
N GLU A 641 -18.98 -31.03 44.68
CA GLU A 641 -20.04 -32.05 44.78
C GLU A 641 -21.25 -31.72 43.88
N ASP A 642 -22.27 -32.59 43.89
CA ASP A 642 -22.86 -33.16 42.67
C ASP A 642 -24.34 -32.79 42.40
N ALA A 643 -24.85 -33.27 41.25
CA ALA A 643 -26.09 -32.92 40.56
C ALA A 643 -27.43 -33.11 41.30
N SER A 644 -28.48 -32.41 40.83
CA SER A 644 -29.83 -32.99 40.64
C SER A 644 -30.76 -32.13 39.76
N GLN A 645 -31.73 -32.79 39.09
CA GLN A 645 -32.66 -32.21 38.11
C GLN A 645 -34.01 -31.79 38.73
N VAL A 646 -34.63 -30.69 38.26
CA VAL A 646 -36.11 -30.51 38.25
C VAL A 646 -36.57 -29.66 37.04
N LYS A 647 -37.67 -30.08 36.39
CA LYS A 647 -38.59 -29.30 35.52
C LYS A 647 -40.02 -29.51 36.09
N PRO A 648 -41.09 -28.77 35.70
CA PRO A 648 -41.18 -27.60 34.81
C PRO A 648 -41.97 -26.39 35.41
N GLY A 649 -42.10 -25.29 34.67
CA GLY A 649 -43.12 -24.27 34.96
C GLY A 649 -43.00 -22.98 34.13
N SER A 650 -43.80 -22.82 33.08
CA SER A 650 -43.93 -21.55 32.35
C SER A 650 -44.80 -20.55 33.12
N PRO A 651 -44.40 -19.27 33.17
CA PRO A 651 -45.24 -18.25 32.53
C PRO A 651 -44.45 -17.30 31.61
N SER A 652 -45.18 -16.61 30.75
CA SER A 652 -44.69 -15.73 29.70
C SER A 652 -44.06 -14.42 30.21
N SER A 653 -42.86 -14.11 29.75
CA SER A 653 -42.55 -12.80 29.13
C SER A 653 -41.22 -12.91 28.37
N ARG A 654 -41.26 -12.73 27.04
CA ARG A 654 -40.04 -12.47 26.25
C ARG A 654 -39.85 -10.97 26.21
N VAL A 655 -38.72 -10.48 26.68
CA VAL A 655 -38.17 -9.17 26.34
C VAL A 655 -36.69 -9.42 26.06
N GLY A 656 -36.29 -9.34 24.79
CA GLY A 656 -34.88 -9.20 24.44
C GLY A 656 -34.47 -7.76 24.66
N ALA A 657 -33.29 -7.54 25.23
CA ALA A 657 -32.75 -6.23 25.55
C ALA A 657 -31.22 -6.33 25.47
N ASP A 658 -30.71 -6.07 24.27
CA ASP A 658 -29.31 -5.75 24.01
C ASP A 658 -29.27 -4.20 23.82
N PRO A 659 -28.49 -3.44 24.61
CA PRO A 659 -28.63 -1.98 24.74
C PRO A 659 -27.96 -1.19 23.61
N HIS A 660 -28.55 -0.08 23.16
CA HIS A 660 -27.97 0.73 22.06
C HIS A 660 -26.73 1.57 22.45
N PHE A 661 -26.56 1.93 23.73
CA PHE A 661 -25.39 2.65 24.22
C PHE A 661 -24.94 2.08 25.56
N ILE A 662 -23.63 1.87 25.70
CA ILE A 662 -22.96 1.43 26.94
C ILE A 662 -21.98 2.53 27.37
N ILE A 663 -22.13 3.04 28.59
CA ILE A 663 -21.23 4.02 29.19
C ILE A 663 -20.63 3.43 30.47
N ASP A 664 -19.33 3.15 30.46
CA ASP A 664 -18.57 3.02 31.69
C ASP A 664 -18.25 4.41 32.25
N VAL A 665 -18.68 4.66 33.48
CA VAL A 665 -18.53 5.97 34.12
C VAL A 665 -17.11 6.10 34.69
N PRO A 666 -16.29 7.06 34.21
CA PRO A 666 -14.90 7.20 34.61
C PRO A 666 -14.72 7.27 36.13
N HIS A 667 -13.66 6.61 36.61
CA HIS A 667 -13.31 6.53 38.04
C HIS A 667 -14.37 5.86 38.94
N THR A 668 -15.28 5.06 38.38
CA THR A 668 -16.26 4.24 39.12
C THR A 668 -16.42 2.85 38.48
N ASN A 669 -16.97 1.88 39.22
CA ASN A 669 -17.35 0.58 38.67
C ASN A 669 -18.84 0.58 38.21
N LEU A 670 -19.27 1.62 37.49
CA LEU A 670 -20.66 1.79 37.05
C LEU A 670 -20.77 1.81 35.52
N THR A 671 -21.31 0.74 34.96
CA THR A 671 -21.74 0.66 33.56
C THR A 671 -23.22 1.04 33.45
N ILE A 672 -23.56 2.00 32.60
CA ILE A 672 -24.92 2.46 32.30
C ILE A 672 -25.30 2.06 30.88
N CYS A 673 -26.52 1.57 30.71
CA CYS A 673 -27.09 1.15 29.42
C CYS A 673 -28.37 1.93 29.12
N PHE A 674 -28.58 2.37 27.88
CA PHE A 674 -29.85 3.00 27.47
C PHE A 674 -30.09 2.97 25.97
N ASP A 675 -31.36 3.14 25.60
CA ASP A 675 -31.83 3.18 24.22
C ASP A 675 -32.24 4.61 23.84
N ILE A 676 -31.69 5.13 22.74
CA ILE A 676 -32.16 6.38 22.13
C ILE A 676 -33.29 6.09 21.14
N GLN A 677 -34.35 6.88 21.18
CA GLN A 677 -35.41 6.88 20.17
C GLN A 677 -35.11 7.96 19.12
N ALA A 678 -34.84 7.52 17.89
CA ALA A 678 -34.59 8.39 16.75
C ALA A 678 -35.23 7.79 15.48
N ASN A 679 -35.47 8.64 14.48
CA ASN A 679 -35.98 8.20 13.19
C ASN A 679 -34.86 7.59 12.33
N ASP A 680 -35.24 6.84 11.30
CA ASP A 680 -34.28 6.33 10.32
C ASP A 680 -33.48 7.48 9.68
N GLY A 681 -32.16 7.32 9.62
CA GLY A 681 -31.24 8.30 9.06
C GLY A 681 -30.98 9.53 9.94
N THR A 682 -31.55 9.63 11.16
CA THR A 682 -31.21 10.70 12.11
C THR A 682 -29.74 10.61 12.53
N THR A 683 -29.04 11.74 12.50
CA THR A 683 -27.65 11.88 12.96
C THR A 683 -27.63 12.49 14.37
N LEU A 684 -26.88 11.87 15.28
CA LEU A 684 -26.78 12.22 16.71
C LEU A 684 -25.38 12.72 17.06
N SER A 685 -25.25 13.73 17.92
CA SER A 685 -23.98 14.21 18.47
C SER A 685 -23.56 13.38 19.70
N LEU A 686 -22.63 12.44 19.54
CA LEU A 686 -22.12 11.61 20.64
C LEU A 686 -21.11 12.37 21.53
N ILE A 687 -20.14 13.05 20.92
CA ILE A 687 -19.09 13.81 21.62
C ILE A 687 -18.88 15.14 20.89
N SER A 688 -18.70 16.22 21.64
CA SER A 688 -18.34 17.55 21.14
C SER A 688 -17.36 18.20 22.10
N ASP A 689 -16.09 18.29 21.72
CA ASP A 689 -15.04 18.99 22.45
C ASP A 689 -14.43 20.12 21.60
N PRO A 690 -14.94 21.36 21.72
CA PRO A 690 -14.48 22.49 20.91
C PRO A 690 -13.12 23.07 21.34
N VAL A 691 -12.43 22.46 22.32
CA VAL A 691 -11.08 22.89 22.73
C VAL A 691 -10.00 21.99 22.14
N ARG A 692 -10.26 20.68 22.00
CA ARG A 692 -9.40 19.74 21.26
C ARG A 692 -9.85 19.55 19.80
N ASP A 693 -10.93 20.21 19.38
CA ASP A 693 -11.59 20.12 18.07
C ASP A 693 -11.94 18.66 17.69
N ILE A 694 -12.41 17.90 18.69
CA ILE A 694 -12.86 16.51 18.57
C ILE A 694 -14.39 16.49 18.54
N TYR A 695 -14.98 15.95 17.48
CA TYR A 695 -16.43 15.75 17.39
C TYR A 695 -16.73 14.33 16.93
N VAL A 696 -17.70 13.69 17.58
CA VAL A 696 -18.17 12.35 17.19
C VAL A 696 -19.68 12.41 17.00
N SER A 697 -20.15 11.92 15.87
CA SER A 697 -21.56 11.76 15.54
C SER A 697 -21.87 10.35 15.06
N ALA A 698 -23.12 9.91 15.17
CA ALA A 698 -23.57 8.62 14.65
C ALA A 698 -24.90 8.73 13.93
N LYS A 699 -25.08 7.97 12.84
CA LYS A 699 -26.36 7.85 12.15
C LYS A 699 -27.07 6.56 12.55
N VAL A 700 -28.35 6.70 12.85
CA VAL A 700 -29.20 5.63 13.37
C VAL A 700 -29.95 4.91 12.26
N LYS A 701 -30.08 3.59 12.36
CA LYS A 701 -30.74 2.68 11.40
C LYS A 701 -31.76 1.79 12.15
N PRO A 702 -33.02 1.69 11.71
CA PRO A 702 -34.03 0.90 12.39
C PRO A 702 -33.84 -0.60 12.17
N VAL A 703 -34.26 -1.42 13.15
CA VAL A 703 -34.37 -2.87 12.97
C VAL A 703 -35.67 -3.20 12.22
N GLU A 704 -35.57 -3.71 10.99
CA GLU A 704 -36.72 -4.18 10.23
C GLU A 704 -37.42 -5.36 10.92
N LYS A 705 -38.75 -5.42 10.84
CA LYS A 705 -39.53 -6.53 11.39
C LYS A 705 -39.39 -7.77 10.50
N SER A 706 -38.90 -8.87 11.06
CA SER A 706 -38.82 -10.18 10.41
C SER A 706 -40.17 -10.86 10.13
N ASP A 707 -41.30 -10.27 10.54
CA ASP A 707 -42.67 -10.75 10.25
C ASP A 707 -43.60 -9.59 9.84
N PRO A 708 -44.04 -9.52 8.56
CA PRO A 708 -45.02 -8.54 8.07
C PRO A 708 -46.41 -8.62 8.74
N HIS A 709 -46.70 -9.68 9.49
CA HIS A 709 -47.99 -9.91 10.16
C HIS A 709 -47.93 -9.71 11.68
N ALA A 710 -46.77 -9.35 12.24
CA ALA A 710 -46.64 -9.00 13.65
C ALA A 710 -47.45 -7.72 13.97
N ARG A 711 -48.20 -7.75 15.08
CA ARG A 711 -48.96 -6.58 15.56
C ARG A 711 -48.05 -5.34 15.71
N PRO A 712 -48.60 -4.12 15.57
CA PRO A 712 -47.92 -2.93 16.07
C PRO A 712 -47.57 -3.14 17.55
N LEU A 713 -46.32 -2.86 17.91
CA LEU A 713 -45.96 -2.63 19.31
C LEU A 713 -46.42 -1.21 19.65
N ASP A 714 -46.81 -0.95 20.89
CA ASP A 714 -47.06 0.41 21.40
C ASP A 714 -45.74 1.20 21.63
N SER A 715 -44.69 0.84 20.90
CA SER A 715 -43.31 1.35 21.03
C SER A 715 -42.62 1.23 19.67
N PRO A 716 -41.79 2.21 19.26
CA PRO A 716 -40.99 2.10 18.04
C PRO A 716 -40.03 0.89 18.11
N PRO A 717 -39.62 0.31 16.97
CA PRO A 717 -38.62 -0.75 16.95
C PRO A 717 -37.26 -0.24 17.49
N PRO A 718 -36.39 -1.15 17.98
CA PRO A 718 -35.02 -0.79 18.34
C PRO A 718 -34.25 -0.26 17.11
N SER A 719 -33.21 0.52 17.40
CA SER A 719 -32.51 1.35 16.43
C SER A 719 -31.01 1.31 16.70
N LEU A 720 -30.26 0.80 15.72
CA LEU A 720 -28.82 0.51 15.82
C LEU A 720 -28.00 1.65 15.20
N LEU A 721 -26.70 1.74 15.48
CA LEU A 721 -25.82 2.65 14.74
C LEU A 721 -25.48 2.03 13.39
N GLY A 722 -25.82 2.71 12.30
CA GLY A 722 -25.44 2.28 10.94
C GLY A 722 -24.08 2.82 10.50
N SER A 723 -23.62 3.92 11.11
CA SER A 723 -22.36 4.60 10.78
C SER A 723 -22.01 5.67 11.80
N LEU A 724 -20.72 6.02 11.88
CA LEU A 724 -20.12 6.98 12.80
C LEU A 724 -19.29 8.00 11.99
N GLY A 725 -19.41 9.29 12.28
CA GLY A 725 -18.49 10.31 11.82
C GLY A 725 -17.64 10.81 12.98
N VAL A 726 -16.32 10.81 12.84
CA VAL A 726 -15.37 11.34 13.82
C VAL A 726 -14.55 12.44 13.14
N GLN A 727 -14.63 13.66 13.64
CA GLN A 727 -13.77 14.77 13.23
C GLN A 727 -12.67 14.97 14.26
N LEU A 728 -11.43 15.03 13.77
CA LEU A 728 -10.19 15.15 14.54
C LEU A 728 -9.40 16.35 14.01
N GLY A 729 -9.72 17.55 14.52
CA GLY A 729 -9.24 18.80 13.94
C GLY A 729 -9.75 18.98 12.52
N TYR A 730 -8.83 18.99 11.54
CA TYR A 730 -9.15 19.07 10.12
C TYR A 730 -9.61 17.74 9.52
N TYR A 731 -9.08 16.62 10.02
CA TYR A 731 -9.30 15.29 9.44
C TYR A 731 -10.68 14.72 9.80
N LYS A 732 -11.22 13.90 8.89
CA LYS A 732 -12.54 13.25 9.05
C LYS A 732 -12.43 11.75 8.85
N VAL A 733 -12.92 10.99 9.83
CA VAL A 733 -13.10 9.53 9.73
C VAL A 733 -14.58 9.24 9.61
N LEU A 734 -14.99 8.54 8.55
CA LEU A 734 -16.34 8.02 8.37
C LEU A 734 -16.29 6.49 8.49
N VAL A 735 -16.87 5.96 9.56
CA VAL A 735 -17.02 4.52 9.79
C VAL A 735 -18.41 4.09 9.32
N THR A 736 -18.47 3.09 8.45
CA THR A 736 -19.71 2.47 7.97
C THR A 736 -19.69 0.97 8.26
N THR A 737 -20.78 0.26 7.99
CA THR A 737 -20.81 -1.21 8.03
C THR A 737 -20.01 -1.87 6.89
N GLU A 738 -19.60 -1.11 5.87
CA GLU A 738 -18.88 -1.62 4.70
C GLU A 738 -17.36 -1.34 4.80
N ASN A 739 -16.98 -0.17 5.28
CA ASN A 739 -15.59 0.29 5.37
C ASN A 739 -15.41 1.46 6.35
N VAL A 740 -14.16 1.81 6.62
CA VAL A 740 -13.73 3.04 7.27
C VAL A 740 -13.04 3.92 6.25
N VAL A 741 -13.47 5.17 6.09
CA VAL A 741 -12.85 6.14 5.17
C VAL A 741 -12.22 7.26 5.99
N VAL A 742 -10.93 7.53 5.76
CA VAL A 742 -10.21 8.64 6.39
C VAL A 742 -9.87 9.70 5.35
N ASP A 743 -10.27 10.93 5.66
CA ASP A 743 -10.22 12.16 4.87
C ASP A 743 -10.67 12.09 3.40
N SER A 744 -11.52 11.11 3.08
CA SER A 744 -12.03 10.80 1.73
C SER A 744 -11.05 10.10 0.80
N GLU A 745 -9.81 9.86 1.23
CA GLU A 745 -8.74 9.25 0.41
C GLU A 745 -8.38 7.83 0.87
N ILE A 746 -8.22 7.63 2.19
CA ILE A 746 -7.75 6.36 2.74
C ILE A 746 -8.94 5.49 3.10
N VAL A 747 -9.25 4.52 2.24
CA VAL A 747 -10.30 3.52 2.49
C VAL A 747 -9.69 2.27 3.13
N MET A 748 -10.14 1.94 4.33
CA MET A 748 -9.82 0.70 5.04
C MET A 748 -11.05 -0.22 5.04
N GLN A 749 -10.90 -1.45 4.56
CA GLN A 749 -11.99 -2.42 4.51
C GLN A 749 -12.07 -3.22 5.81
N TRP A 750 -13.28 -3.53 6.27
CA TRP A 750 -13.46 -4.59 7.27
C TRP A 750 -13.03 -5.93 6.68
N GLY A 751 -12.54 -6.86 7.51
CA GLY A 751 -11.82 -8.05 7.04
C GLY A 751 -10.30 -7.86 7.03
N THR A 752 -9.81 -6.70 6.59
CA THR A 752 -8.37 -6.40 6.50
C THR A 752 -7.89 -5.72 7.78
N ALA A 753 -6.94 -6.35 8.47
CA ALA A 753 -6.29 -5.74 9.63
C ALA A 753 -5.23 -4.73 9.15
N ARG A 754 -5.29 -3.49 9.64
CA ARG A 754 -4.54 -2.34 9.10
C ARG A 754 -4.38 -1.24 10.16
N SER A 755 -3.25 -0.54 10.14
CA SER A 755 -2.98 0.60 11.05
C SER A 755 -2.51 1.81 10.24
N VAL A 756 -3.15 2.96 10.47
CA VAL A 756 -2.88 4.24 9.81
C VAL A 756 -2.64 5.30 10.88
N ILE A 757 -1.53 6.03 10.79
CA ILE A 757 -1.22 7.19 11.62
C ILE A 757 -1.29 8.46 10.78
N ILE A 758 -2.00 9.47 11.26
CA ILE A 758 -2.11 10.80 10.65
C ILE A 758 -1.94 11.84 11.76
N GLY A 759 -0.87 12.64 11.71
CA GLY A 759 -0.51 13.52 12.82
C GLY A 759 -0.36 12.75 14.14
N SER A 760 -1.13 13.11 15.18
CA SER A 760 -1.16 12.39 16.47
C SER A 760 -2.32 11.39 16.62
N TYR A 761 -3.01 11.07 15.53
CA TYR A 761 -4.13 10.13 15.50
C TYR A 761 -3.67 8.77 14.97
N ASN A 762 -3.90 7.70 15.73
CA ASN A 762 -3.65 6.32 15.28
C ASN A 762 -5.00 5.60 15.12
N ILE A 763 -5.29 5.15 13.90
CA ILE A 763 -6.54 4.51 13.50
C ILE A 763 -6.20 3.08 13.07
N THR A 764 -6.64 2.08 13.84
CA THR A 764 -6.28 0.67 13.63
C THR A 764 -7.50 -0.24 13.59
N ILE A 765 -7.65 -1.05 12.54
CA ILE A 765 -8.62 -2.15 12.48
C ILE A 765 -7.96 -3.43 13.03
N HIS A 766 -8.49 -3.92 14.14
CA HIS A 766 -8.12 -5.17 14.80
C HIS A 766 -9.11 -6.31 14.46
N ASP A 767 -8.60 -7.54 14.35
CA ASP A 767 -9.40 -8.77 14.28
C ASP A 767 -10.56 -8.75 13.25
N ALA A 768 -10.35 -8.08 12.11
CA ALA A 768 -11.31 -7.90 11.02
C ALA A 768 -12.63 -7.15 11.34
N ARG A 769 -12.93 -6.83 12.61
CA ARG A 769 -14.23 -6.26 13.04
C ARG A 769 -14.15 -5.18 14.11
N ASN A 770 -13.02 -5.02 14.77
CA ASN A 770 -12.83 -4.01 15.79
C ASN A 770 -12.03 -2.86 15.18
N LEU A 771 -12.37 -1.63 15.45
CA LEU A 771 -11.63 -0.43 15.05
C LEU A 771 -11.30 0.35 16.32
N THR A 772 -10.05 0.76 16.47
CA THR A 772 -9.59 1.64 17.54
C THR A 772 -9.08 2.93 16.94
N ILE A 773 -9.56 4.07 17.44
CA ILE A 773 -9.05 5.41 17.14
C ILE A 773 -8.42 5.95 18.42
N LYS A 774 -7.09 6.01 18.46
CA LYS A 774 -6.32 6.64 19.53
C LYS A 774 -6.00 8.08 19.17
N ILE A 775 -6.13 8.98 20.12
CA ILE A 775 -5.79 10.40 20.00
C ILE A 775 -4.77 10.68 21.09
N ASP A 776 -3.52 10.91 20.68
CA ASP A 776 -2.36 10.91 21.57
C ASP A 776 -2.35 9.59 22.41
N ASP A 777 -1.82 9.61 23.63
CA ASP A 777 -1.95 8.49 24.59
C ASP A 777 -3.20 8.58 25.49
N ASP A 778 -3.94 9.70 25.42
CA ASP A 778 -4.98 10.06 26.39
C ASP A 778 -6.36 9.40 26.12
N ILE A 779 -6.79 9.35 24.86
CA ILE A 779 -8.16 9.00 24.46
C ILE A 779 -8.13 7.82 23.50
N GLN A 780 -8.89 6.77 23.79
CA GLN A 780 -9.07 5.61 22.90
C GLN A 780 -10.55 5.40 22.64
N MET A 781 -10.97 5.57 21.39
CA MET A 781 -12.32 5.26 20.93
C MET A 781 -12.33 3.91 20.25
N HIS A 782 -13.37 3.12 20.46
CA HIS A 782 -13.50 1.79 19.88
C HIS A 782 -14.84 1.66 19.15
N VAL A 783 -14.82 1.01 17.99
CA VAL A 783 -15.98 0.66 17.19
C VAL A 783 -15.96 -0.85 16.92
N THR A 784 -17.07 -1.54 17.08
CA THR A 784 -17.18 -2.98 16.79
C THR A 784 -18.22 -3.22 15.71
N LEU A 785 -17.89 -3.99 14.67
CA LEU A 785 -18.79 -4.38 13.59
C LEU A 785 -19.54 -5.68 13.90
N HIS A 786 -20.88 -5.61 13.86
CA HIS A 786 -21.78 -6.74 14.13
C HIS A 786 -22.50 -7.21 12.86
N ASN A 787 -21.87 -8.14 12.13
CA ASN A 787 -22.45 -8.72 10.91
C ASN A 787 -23.48 -9.82 11.22
N HIS A 788 -24.71 -9.66 10.70
CA HIS A 788 -25.82 -10.62 10.71
C HIS A 788 -26.15 -11.22 12.09
N TRP A 789 -25.95 -10.45 13.15
CA TRP A 789 -26.06 -10.93 14.53
C TRP A 789 -27.52 -11.06 14.99
N ARG A 790 -27.92 -12.24 15.50
CA ARG A 790 -29.27 -12.54 16.05
C ARG A 790 -30.48 -12.09 15.18
N ASN A 791 -30.35 -12.01 13.85
CA ASN A 791 -31.33 -11.47 12.88
C ASN A 791 -31.48 -9.94 12.86
N HIS A 792 -30.54 -9.20 13.42
CA HIS A 792 -30.41 -7.75 13.22
C HIS A 792 -29.68 -7.47 11.89
N PRO A 793 -29.95 -6.32 11.24
CA PRO A 793 -29.12 -5.87 10.13
C PRO A 793 -27.70 -5.56 10.62
N ASP A 794 -26.74 -5.53 9.70
CA ASP A 794 -25.37 -5.12 10.01
C ASP A 794 -25.37 -3.71 10.61
N HIS A 795 -24.61 -3.55 11.69
CA HIS A 795 -24.52 -2.35 12.54
C HIS A 795 -23.14 -2.27 13.22
N ILE A 796 -22.88 -1.12 13.84
CA ILE A 796 -21.70 -0.89 14.67
C ILE A 796 -22.07 -0.53 16.11
N ASP A 797 -21.22 -0.93 17.06
CA ASP A 797 -21.23 -0.41 18.43
C ASP A 797 -20.11 0.63 18.59
N PHE A 798 -20.26 1.61 19.48
CA PHE A 798 -19.24 2.63 19.75
C PHE A 798 -19.07 2.85 21.26
N PHE A 799 -17.83 2.83 21.73
CA PHE A 799 -17.47 3.17 23.12
C PHE A 799 -16.17 3.99 23.18
N VAL A 800 -15.96 4.69 24.29
CA VAL A 800 -14.75 5.51 24.51
C VAL A 800 -14.15 5.20 25.87
N GLN A 801 -12.89 4.81 25.86
CA GLN A 801 -12.05 4.59 27.03
C GLN A 801 -11.08 5.77 27.16
N THR A 802 -10.94 6.31 28.37
CA THR A 802 -10.14 7.50 28.66
C THR A 802 -9.69 7.49 30.12
N GLU A 803 -8.42 7.81 30.36
CA GLU A 803 -7.86 8.03 31.71
C GLU A 803 -7.73 9.53 32.05
N GLY A 804 -8.32 10.38 31.21
CA GLY A 804 -7.97 11.78 31.01
C GLY A 804 -7.92 12.09 29.51
N GLY A 805 -7.86 13.37 29.12
CA GLY A 805 -7.71 13.74 27.70
C GLY A 805 -8.66 14.81 27.22
N PHE A 806 -9.97 14.57 27.30
CA PHE A 806 -10.94 15.58 26.88
C PHE A 806 -10.78 16.90 27.65
N SER A 807 -11.24 18.00 27.07
CA SER A 807 -11.30 19.28 27.75
C SER A 807 -12.50 19.36 28.69
N ARG A 808 -12.43 20.25 29.69
CA ARG A 808 -13.56 20.54 30.59
C ARG A 808 -14.80 21.12 29.88
N LYS A 809 -14.77 21.34 28.56
CA LYS A 809 -15.91 21.77 27.74
C LYS A 809 -16.53 20.64 26.92
N VAL A 810 -16.05 19.40 27.04
CA VAL A 810 -16.64 18.25 26.34
C VAL A 810 -18.12 18.08 26.71
N HIS A 811 -18.95 17.90 25.68
CA HIS A 811 -20.40 17.67 25.78
C HIS A 811 -20.82 16.64 24.71
N GLY A 812 -22.10 16.55 24.38
CA GLY A 812 -22.69 15.48 23.57
C GLY A 812 -23.31 14.38 24.43
N LEU A 813 -23.96 13.42 23.79
CA LEU A 813 -24.69 12.32 24.46
C LEU A 813 -23.80 11.51 25.41
N LEU A 814 -22.55 11.26 25.04
CA LEU A 814 -21.56 10.53 25.86
C LEU A 814 -20.63 11.51 26.59
N GLY A 815 -20.22 12.58 25.92
CA GLY A 815 -19.25 13.54 26.47
C GLY A 815 -19.73 14.25 27.75
N GLN A 816 -21.04 14.45 27.93
CA GLN A 816 -21.61 15.10 29.12
C GLN A 816 -21.30 14.39 30.45
N PHE A 817 -20.91 13.11 30.43
CA PHE A 817 -20.62 12.32 31.62
C PHE A 817 -19.15 12.41 32.09
N GLN A 818 -18.22 12.91 31.26
CA GLN A 818 -16.77 12.79 31.50
C GLN A 818 -16.27 13.52 32.76
N TYR A 819 -16.80 14.71 33.06
CA TYR A 819 -16.36 15.55 34.19
C TYR A 819 -17.44 15.85 35.23
N LYS A 820 -18.62 15.22 35.13
CA LYS A 820 -19.73 15.42 36.07
C LYS A 820 -19.68 14.38 37.20
N PRO A 821 -19.94 14.75 38.47
CA PRO A 821 -19.92 13.82 39.58
C PRO A 821 -21.12 12.87 39.53
N ILE A 822 -20.84 11.58 39.26
CA ILE A 822 -21.84 10.51 39.09
C ILE A 822 -21.75 9.53 40.26
N HIS A 823 -22.88 9.19 40.87
CA HIS A 823 -22.95 8.18 41.93
C HIS A 823 -24.36 7.61 42.09
N MET A 824 -24.43 6.34 42.51
CA MET A 824 -25.70 5.67 42.81
C MET A 824 -26.22 6.07 44.21
N LEU A 825 -27.42 6.64 44.24
CA LEU A 825 -28.20 6.86 45.45
C LEU A 825 -29.16 5.68 45.67
N ASN A 826 -28.90 4.87 46.69
CA ASN A 826 -29.84 3.82 47.09
C ASN A 826 -30.95 4.40 47.98
N PRO A 827 -32.20 4.38 47.49
CA PRO A 827 -33.24 3.72 48.27
C PRO A 827 -34.29 3.01 47.40
N LEU A 828 -34.29 1.68 47.41
CA LEU A 828 -35.48 0.80 47.54
C LEU A 828 -35.09 -0.66 47.25
N VAL A 829 -34.98 -1.50 48.29
CA VAL A 829 -35.00 -2.97 48.14
C VAL A 829 -36.45 -3.40 47.87
N GLY A 830 -36.97 -2.99 46.70
CA GLY A 830 -38.31 -3.27 46.23
C GLY A 830 -38.24 -4.11 44.96
N HIS A 831 -38.36 -5.43 45.13
CA HIS A 831 -38.45 -6.36 44.01
C HIS A 831 -39.59 -5.94 43.09
N SER A 832 -39.31 -5.69 41.81
CA SER A 832 -40.39 -5.62 40.81
C SER A 832 -41.03 -7.01 40.67
N ALA A 833 -42.25 -7.08 40.11
CA ALA A 833 -42.91 -8.36 39.83
C ALA A 833 -42.07 -9.27 38.90
N ASN A 834 -41.07 -8.68 38.21
CA ASN A 834 -40.18 -9.33 37.25
C ASN A 834 -38.75 -9.53 37.81
N GLY A 835 -38.51 -9.21 39.10
CA GLY A 835 -37.25 -9.48 39.78
C GLY A 835 -36.08 -8.52 39.55
N HIS A 836 -36.25 -7.45 38.75
CA HIS A 836 -35.19 -6.47 38.48
C HIS A 836 -34.82 -5.66 39.75
N ILE A 837 -33.53 -5.36 39.93
CA ILE A 837 -33.02 -4.44 40.96
C ILE A 837 -33.29 -3.01 40.49
N LYS A 838 -33.74 -2.11 41.39
CA LYS A 838 -33.92 -0.69 41.08
C LYS A 838 -32.93 0.16 41.87
N GLY A 839 -32.47 1.26 41.28
CA GLY A 839 -31.62 2.24 41.92
C GLY A 839 -31.90 3.64 41.40
N ILE A 840 -31.30 4.66 42.02
CA ILE A 840 -31.36 6.04 41.53
C ILE A 840 -29.94 6.46 41.17
N LEU A 841 -29.69 6.72 39.89
CA LEU A 841 -28.47 7.36 39.44
C LEU A 841 -28.55 8.85 39.76
N ASN A 842 -27.54 9.41 40.41
CA ASN A 842 -27.42 10.86 40.61
C ASN A 842 -26.24 11.37 39.80
N VAL A 843 -26.51 12.32 38.90
CA VAL A 843 -25.51 12.95 38.04
C VAL A 843 -25.58 14.45 38.27
N ASP A 844 -24.57 15.02 38.91
CA ASP A 844 -24.49 16.46 39.20
C ASP A 844 -25.74 17.05 39.90
N GLY A 845 -26.39 16.24 40.74
CA GLY A 845 -27.63 16.59 41.46
C GLY A 845 -28.93 16.17 40.75
N HIS A 846 -28.88 15.76 39.48
CA HIS A 846 -30.01 15.25 38.72
C HIS A 846 -30.22 13.76 39.02
N LYS A 847 -31.37 13.42 39.60
CA LYS A 847 -31.73 12.04 39.99
C LYS A 847 -32.56 11.36 38.91
N LYS A 848 -32.12 10.20 38.43
CA LYS A 848 -32.79 9.37 37.42
C LYS A 848 -33.01 7.95 37.95
N ASN A 849 -34.15 7.34 37.62
CA ASN A 849 -34.42 5.94 37.98
C ASN A 849 -33.72 5.00 36.99
N VAL A 850 -32.93 4.06 37.51
CA VAL A 850 -32.28 3.00 36.74
C VAL A 850 -32.67 1.62 37.28
N PHE A 851 -32.54 0.58 36.45
CA PHE A 851 -32.76 -0.79 36.87
C PHE A 851 -31.68 -1.73 36.35
N LYS A 852 -31.27 -2.70 37.16
CA LYS A 852 -30.40 -3.79 36.74
C LYS A 852 -31.26 -5.04 36.55
N MET A 853 -31.19 -5.63 35.37
CA MET A 853 -31.89 -6.89 35.10
C MET A 853 -31.27 -7.99 35.96
N LYS A 854 -32.08 -8.97 36.37
CA LYS A 854 -31.61 -10.07 37.21
C LYS A 854 -31.21 -11.22 36.29
N GLU A 855 -29.92 -11.58 36.30
CA GLU A 855 -29.27 -12.65 35.52
C GLU A 855 -30.23 -13.52 34.71
N ALA A 856 -30.50 -13.11 33.47
CA ALA A 856 -30.98 -14.04 32.47
C ALA A 856 -29.78 -14.88 31.99
N ILE A 857 -30.00 -16.17 31.72
CA ILE A 857 -28.98 -17.19 31.40
C ILE A 857 -28.22 -16.89 30.07
N ASP A 858 -28.52 -15.78 29.42
CA ASP A 858 -28.07 -15.39 28.07
C ASP A 858 -27.69 -13.89 27.96
N GLN A 859 -27.47 -13.21 29.10
CA GLN A 859 -27.11 -11.77 29.12
C GLN A 859 -25.59 -11.55 29.01
N THR A 860 -25.21 -10.71 28.05
CA THR A 860 -23.81 -10.42 27.68
C THR A 860 -23.15 -9.28 28.48
N TYR A 861 -23.92 -8.41 29.14
CA TYR A 861 -23.41 -7.19 29.79
C TYR A 861 -24.05 -6.91 31.16
N ASP A 862 -23.23 -6.54 32.15
CA ASP A 862 -23.62 -6.39 33.57
C ASP A 862 -23.98 -4.93 33.98
N CYS A 863 -24.88 -4.28 33.23
CA CYS A 863 -25.12 -2.84 33.33
C CYS A 863 -26.45 -2.38 33.96
N TRP A 864 -26.50 -1.11 34.36
CA TRP A 864 -27.70 -0.41 34.84
C TRP A 864 -28.46 0.25 33.70
N TRP A 865 -29.66 -0.25 33.40
CA TRP A 865 -30.55 0.28 32.38
C TRP A 865 -31.26 1.56 32.82
N SER A 866 -31.17 2.59 31.99
CA SER A 866 -31.85 3.86 32.13
C SER A 866 -33.04 3.92 31.15
N LEU A 867 -34.16 4.54 31.56
CA LEU A 867 -35.31 4.73 30.67
C LEU A 867 -35.03 5.86 29.64
N PRO A 868 -35.73 5.92 28.48
CA PRO A 868 -35.39 6.83 27.37
C PRO A 868 -35.44 8.35 27.64
N GLU A 869 -35.81 8.79 28.84
CA GLU A 869 -35.92 10.20 29.23
C GLU A 869 -34.63 10.72 29.95
N THR A 870 -33.44 10.21 29.62
CA THR A 870 -32.26 10.30 30.52
C THR A 870 -31.01 10.98 29.98
N TYR A 871 -31.14 12.20 29.45
CA TYR A 871 -30.03 13.17 29.44
C TYR A 871 -29.97 13.94 30.77
N ILE A 872 -28.80 14.52 31.06
CA ILE A 872 -28.60 15.41 32.22
C ILE A 872 -29.23 16.77 31.90
N ASP A 873 -28.99 17.24 30.68
CA ASP A 873 -29.50 18.47 30.07
C ASP A 873 -30.11 18.17 28.68
N GLY A 874 -31.21 18.88 28.34
CA GLY A 874 -31.85 18.84 27.03
C GLY A 874 -32.87 17.72 26.75
N GLU A 875 -33.51 17.83 25.59
CA GLU A 875 -34.38 16.81 24.97
C GLU A 875 -33.62 16.09 23.83
N THR A 876 -34.04 14.89 23.42
CA THR A 876 -33.33 14.04 22.42
C THR A 876 -33.02 14.80 21.14
N GLU A 877 -33.99 15.58 20.67
CA GLU A 877 -33.97 16.37 19.44
C GLU A 877 -32.91 17.47 19.46
N GLN A 878 -32.43 17.90 20.64
CA GLN A 878 -31.39 18.92 20.77
C GLN A 878 -30.01 18.37 20.40
N TYR A 879 -29.83 17.04 20.44
CA TYR A 879 -28.59 16.35 20.05
C TYR A 879 -28.58 15.96 18.56
N PHE A 880 -29.59 16.36 17.78
CA PHE A 880 -29.66 16.06 16.35
C PHE A 880 -28.77 16.98 15.53
N LEU A 881 -28.06 16.41 14.56
CA LEU A 881 -27.20 17.10 13.62
C LEU A 881 -27.76 17.02 12.19
N ALA A 882 -27.45 18.01 11.35
CA ALA A 882 -27.85 18.02 9.95
C ALA A 882 -27.10 16.97 9.11
N ASP A 883 -25.81 16.78 9.41
CA ASP A 883 -24.92 15.77 8.84
C ASP A 883 -23.89 15.31 9.89
N TYR A 884 -22.94 14.44 9.50
CA TYR A 884 -21.93 13.88 10.41
C TYR A 884 -20.94 14.91 11.00
N PHE A 885 -20.65 15.99 10.27
CA PHE A 885 -19.56 16.92 10.57
C PHE A 885 -20.07 18.32 10.94
N SER A 886 -21.39 18.44 11.12
CA SER A 886 -22.07 19.60 11.68
C SER A 886 -21.65 19.81 13.14
N ARG A 887 -21.20 21.02 13.49
CA ARG A 887 -20.80 21.35 14.86
C ARG A 887 -22.01 21.42 15.79
N PHE A 888 -21.97 20.65 16.88
CA PHE A 888 -22.94 20.75 17.97
C PHE A 888 -22.73 22.07 18.75
N ASN A 889 -23.69 22.99 18.65
CA ASN A 889 -23.73 24.17 19.50
C ASN A 889 -24.19 23.75 20.90
N THR A 890 -23.37 24.02 21.92
CA THR A 890 -23.71 23.73 23.32
C THR A 890 -25.05 24.35 23.70
N ILE A 891 -25.90 23.56 24.34
CA ILE A 891 -27.17 24.02 24.91
C ILE A 891 -26.86 25.14 25.91
N SER A 892 -27.33 26.36 25.62
CA SER A 892 -27.28 27.47 26.57
C SER A 892 -28.35 27.25 27.64
N VAL A 893 -27.94 26.65 28.76
CA VAL A 893 -28.73 26.45 29.99
C VAL A 893 -28.77 27.73 30.82
#